data_AF-A0A3M1P1N3-F1
#
_entry.id   AF-A0A3M1P1N3-F1
#
_cell.length_a   1.000
_cell.length_b   1.000
_cell.length_c   1.000
_cell.angle_alpha   90.00
_cell.angle_beta   90.00
_cell.angle_gamma   90.00
#
_symmetry.space_group_name_H-M   'P 1'
#
loop_
_entity.id
_entity.type
_entity.pdbx_description
1 polymer ?
#
loop_
_entity_poly.entity_id
_entity_poly.type
_entity_poly.pdbx_seq_one_letter_code
_entity_poly.pdbx_strand_id
1 'polypeptide(L)'
;MLINFSMFSKRHAVICSVVFLLVLLALASPTQLVAQELKAPSAPPGVTPLFEKTYRGLQHFFVDSTIYQPRFFRFQRKVTLDSTHQFITISETFYDRPYRLPQTMSLDYYIQERIKFDNREKWIQKVLQTHLEHANRGGTGIVLNIPVRIKSKAFKRIFGGDRVGLRVSGNITFELAGRTESREGSAVSSFEERGTFSPKFKQTQQFQVEGRVGDKVTVSVDQNSEATFDFENTLKLHYQGDEDEIVQKIEAGNVNLSLPSTRYVSTSSNHQGLFGLKTEMQVGNFKFTGIASLQRGENEKLSITGASKEQTRRIKDYEYERNRFFFVDDYYLQTYESSIDTQNWILVLDPNRKVLQLDVWKTASLQTPFSETRQGVAALNPDSLLDEYGGDLTDVEEVPGSVEKGRFERLTPGEDYEYDFQRGIFWLKSTPQDNEIIAIAYSYGPNESNLTKVGMLFQDIDSLAANDSSLVIALKLIKPRANNPSYPAWNLTMRNVYNLGASGISPEGFDLRVIYSVTGEDQDVDQKSGKTYNYLLGLDRVNEQDQVVEGGDKIVDLNRRFIFDLGNGYLFFPSLRPFDPPPNSPFFFDEDRHVEIYDITNTTEERARSKFELEITTKAISNKYELGFNVLEGSETVVLNGRKLTRDKDYTIDYFSGTLEIIAPEARRTDAQVEIEYERGQLFQLDKKTLLGGRLEYNFGERKFVGLTAIYYSQSTLDQRIRLGQEPIRNFVWDLNTSFDFRPNFLTSFFDWLPIVETTAESKFKVEAEYAQVNPNPNT
;
A
#
# COMPACT_ATOMS: atom_id res chain seq x y z
N MET A 1 -23.93 32.90 4.67
CA MET A 1 -24.80 33.66 5.58
C MET A 1 -23.93 34.63 6.37
N LEU A 2 -23.97 35.92 6.05
CA LEU A 2 -23.15 36.96 6.70
C LEU A 2 -23.72 37.26 8.09
N ILE A 3 -23.07 36.75 9.14
CA ILE A 3 -23.43 37.05 10.53
C ILE A 3 -22.80 38.39 10.90
N ASN A 4 -23.67 39.36 11.18
CA ASN A 4 -23.33 40.73 11.55
C ASN A 4 -22.87 40.75 13.02
N PHE A 5 -21.56 40.75 13.27
CA PHE A 5 -20.96 40.90 14.61
C PHE A 5 -21.08 42.35 15.09
N SER A 6 -22.26 42.78 15.56
CA SER A 6 -22.45 44.13 16.14
C SER A 6 -22.39 44.18 17.67
N MET A 7 -22.02 43.08 18.35
CA MET A 7 -22.10 42.99 19.82
C MET A 7 -20.77 42.78 20.56
N PHE A 8 -19.63 43.15 19.97
CA PHE A 8 -18.35 43.23 20.68
C PHE A 8 -17.84 44.67 20.73
N SER A 9 -17.48 45.16 21.91
CA SER A 9 -16.83 46.47 22.04
C SER A 9 -15.60 46.51 21.13
N LYS A 10 -15.31 47.66 20.49
CA LYS A 10 -14.14 47.89 19.63
C LYS A 10 -12.81 47.38 20.21
N ARG A 11 -12.69 47.22 21.54
CA ARG A 11 -11.51 46.71 22.25
C ARG A 11 -11.22 45.21 22.04
N HIS A 12 -12.25 44.39 21.82
CA HIS A 12 -12.10 42.92 21.71
C HIS A 12 -11.86 42.46 20.26
N ALA A 13 -12.41 43.17 19.28
CA ALA A 13 -12.10 42.96 17.86
C ALA A 13 -10.62 43.18 17.52
N VAL A 14 -9.94 44.09 18.26
CA VAL A 14 -8.51 44.37 18.09
C VAL A 14 -7.64 43.21 18.58
N ILE A 15 -8.04 42.51 19.65
CA ILE A 15 -7.30 41.35 20.18
C ILE A 15 -7.35 40.20 19.18
N CYS A 16 -8.54 39.86 18.68
CA CYS A 16 -8.68 38.86 17.62
C CYS A 16 -7.92 39.26 16.34
N SER A 17 -7.95 40.54 15.95
CA SER A 17 -7.24 41.00 14.75
C SER A 17 -5.72 40.95 14.88
N VAL A 18 -5.16 41.24 16.07
CA VAL A 18 -3.72 41.18 16.32
C VAL A 18 -3.22 39.74 16.42
N VAL A 19 -4.00 38.85 17.05
CA VAL A 19 -3.71 37.40 17.07
C VAL A 19 -3.82 36.83 15.66
N PHE A 20 -4.84 37.23 14.88
CA PHE A 20 -5.00 36.82 13.48
C PHE A 20 -3.86 37.34 12.58
N LEU A 21 -3.35 38.55 12.83
CA LEU A 21 -2.18 39.11 12.13
C LEU A 21 -0.89 38.34 12.48
N LEU A 22 -0.71 37.95 13.75
CA LEU A 22 0.42 37.14 14.20
C LEU A 22 0.35 35.70 13.66
N VAL A 23 -0.86 35.14 13.54
CA VAL A 23 -1.10 33.84 12.89
C VAL A 23 -0.82 33.92 11.39
N LEU A 24 -1.20 35.01 10.70
CA LEU A 24 -0.84 35.27 9.30
C LEU A 24 0.67 35.42 9.09
N LEU A 25 1.38 36.05 10.04
CA LEU A 25 2.84 36.18 10.02
C LEU A 25 3.57 34.85 10.31
N ALA A 26 2.95 33.94 11.07
CA ALA A 26 3.48 32.60 11.35
C ALA A 26 3.15 31.58 10.25
N LEU A 27 2.04 31.76 9.53
CA LEU A 27 1.61 30.92 8.39
C LEU A 27 2.23 31.36 7.05
N ALA A 28 2.78 32.57 6.97
CA ALA A 28 3.60 32.96 5.84
C ALA A 28 4.88 32.13 5.87
N SER A 29 4.96 31.14 4.98
CA SER A 29 6.20 30.41 4.71
C SER A 29 7.36 31.42 4.58
N PRO A 30 8.52 31.16 5.19
CA PRO A 30 9.67 32.06 5.08
C PRO A 30 10.13 32.25 3.62
N THR A 31 9.63 31.43 2.70
CA THR A 31 9.84 31.56 1.26
C THR A 31 9.23 32.84 0.66
N GLN A 32 8.12 33.37 1.18
CA GLN A 32 7.51 34.59 0.62
C GLN A 32 8.14 35.89 1.14
N LEU A 33 8.60 35.94 2.40
CA LEU A 33 9.23 37.14 2.96
C LEU A 33 10.72 37.29 2.57
N VAL A 34 11.39 36.21 2.16
CA VAL A 34 12.78 36.26 1.68
C VAL A 34 12.87 36.56 0.17
N ALA A 35 11.81 36.32 -0.59
CA ALA A 35 11.80 36.53 -2.04
C ALA A 35 11.44 37.96 -2.47
N GLN A 36 10.91 38.80 -1.57
CA GLN A 36 10.58 40.18 -1.89
C GLN A 36 11.84 41.07 -1.79
N GLU A 37 12.56 41.11 -2.90
CA GLU A 37 13.62 42.06 -3.26
C GLU A 37 14.93 42.02 -2.44
N LEU A 38 15.69 40.93 -2.57
CA LEU A 38 17.16 40.97 -2.53
C LEU A 38 17.79 41.33 -3.89
N LYS A 39 17.02 41.93 -4.81
CA LYS A 39 17.59 42.60 -5.97
C LYS A 39 18.22 43.90 -5.46
N ALA A 40 19.55 43.90 -5.30
CA ALA A 40 20.27 45.16 -5.22
C ALA A 40 19.80 46.03 -6.41
N PRO A 41 19.57 47.35 -6.26
CA PRO A 41 19.41 48.22 -7.41
C PRO A 41 20.69 48.12 -8.22
N SER A 42 20.70 47.23 -9.21
CA SER A 42 21.76 47.17 -10.20
C SER A 42 21.51 48.37 -11.08
N ALA A 43 22.41 49.36 -11.00
CA ALA A 43 22.46 50.42 -11.98
C ALA A 43 22.35 49.78 -13.38
N PRO A 44 21.61 50.39 -14.33
CA PRO A 44 21.53 49.89 -15.70
C PRO A 44 22.93 49.56 -16.24
N PRO A 45 23.08 48.51 -17.07
CA PRO A 45 24.38 48.17 -17.65
C PRO A 45 25.05 49.42 -18.23
N GLY A 46 26.24 49.77 -17.72
CA GLY A 46 27.01 50.94 -18.16
C GLY A 46 26.97 52.19 -17.25
N VAL A 47 26.17 52.19 -16.18
CA VAL A 47 26.13 53.32 -15.21
C VAL A 47 26.86 52.97 -13.90
N THR A 48 27.55 53.95 -13.32
CA THR A 48 28.32 53.79 -12.07
C THR A 48 27.41 53.39 -10.92
N PRO A 49 27.67 52.28 -10.19
CA PRO A 49 26.85 51.87 -9.06
C PRO A 49 26.98 52.83 -7.87
N LEU A 50 25.89 52.97 -7.11
CA LEU A 50 25.81 53.83 -5.92
C LEU A 50 26.78 53.43 -4.80
N PHE A 51 26.98 52.13 -4.58
CA PHE A 51 27.90 51.58 -3.61
C PHE A 51 28.74 50.47 -4.24
N GLU A 52 29.95 50.30 -3.73
CA GLU A 52 30.86 49.29 -4.28
C GLU A 52 30.30 47.92 -3.94
N LYS A 53 30.18 47.03 -4.93
CA LYS A 53 29.91 45.63 -4.64
C LYS A 53 31.15 45.07 -3.98
N THR A 54 31.06 44.73 -2.70
CA THR A 54 32.03 43.86 -2.05
C THR A 54 31.98 42.50 -2.76
N TYR A 55 32.89 42.28 -3.72
CA TYR A 55 33.04 41.00 -4.39
C TYR A 55 33.57 39.98 -3.37
N ARG A 56 32.65 39.35 -2.65
CA ARG A 56 32.95 38.20 -1.80
C ARG A 56 32.90 36.96 -2.68
N GLY A 57 33.93 36.77 -3.51
CA GLY A 57 34.10 35.51 -4.25
C GLY A 57 34.28 34.32 -3.32
N LEU A 58 34.42 33.11 -3.88
CA LEU A 58 34.69 31.84 -3.17
C LEU A 58 35.98 31.82 -2.33
N GLN A 59 36.68 32.95 -2.17
CA GLN A 59 37.93 33.12 -1.43
C GLN A 59 37.83 32.89 0.09
N HIS A 60 36.64 32.65 0.64
CA HIS A 60 36.52 32.18 2.03
C HIS A 60 36.36 30.67 2.18
N PHE A 61 36.21 29.93 1.07
CA PHE A 61 35.99 28.49 1.12
C PHE A 61 37.21 27.65 0.74
N PHE A 62 38.27 28.22 0.14
CA PHE A 62 39.50 27.47 -0.16
C PHE A 62 40.76 28.33 -0.01
N VAL A 63 41.61 27.93 0.94
CA VAL A 63 43.07 28.11 1.03
C VAL A 63 43.64 29.54 0.87
N ASP A 64 44.35 29.97 1.91
CA ASP A 64 45.24 31.14 1.93
C ASP A 64 46.18 31.12 0.71
N SER A 65 45.83 31.90 -0.31
CA SER A 65 46.58 32.04 -1.56
C SER A 65 46.93 33.51 -1.74
N THR A 66 47.81 33.99 -0.86
CA THR A 66 48.44 35.33 -0.87
C THR A 66 49.32 35.61 -2.10
N ILE A 67 49.27 34.79 -3.16
CA ILE A 67 50.14 34.93 -4.34
C ILE A 67 49.43 35.59 -5.55
N TYR A 68 48.10 35.70 -5.57
CA TYR A 68 47.39 36.41 -6.63
C TYR A 68 46.23 37.27 -6.11
N GLN A 69 46.56 38.41 -5.49
CA GLN A 69 45.66 39.56 -5.51
C GLN A 69 45.99 40.38 -6.76
N PRO A 70 45.20 40.35 -7.84
CA PRO A 70 45.29 41.38 -8.85
C PRO A 70 44.75 42.66 -8.20
N ARG A 71 45.63 43.42 -7.54
CA ARG A 71 45.35 44.83 -7.31
C ARG A 71 45.21 45.45 -8.69
N PHE A 72 43.98 45.74 -9.12
CA PHE A 72 43.73 46.53 -10.31
C PHE A 72 44.25 47.95 -10.03
N PHE A 73 45.58 48.15 -10.13
CA PHE A 73 46.32 49.35 -9.72
C PHE A 73 45.89 50.66 -10.42
N ARG A 74 44.88 50.62 -11.31
CA ARG A 74 44.49 51.74 -12.17
C ARG A 74 42.97 51.95 -12.29
N PHE A 75 42.17 51.34 -11.41
CA PHE A 75 40.76 51.67 -11.23
C PHE A 75 40.60 52.69 -10.10
N GLN A 76 39.98 53.84 -10.37
CA GLN A 76 39.76 54.88 -9.37
C GLN A 76 38.28 55.24 -9.30
N ARG A 77 37.72 55.17 -8.10
CA ARG A 77 36.37 55.66 -7.83
C ARG A 77 36.45 56.97 -7.07
N LYS A 78 35.77 58.00 -7.57
CA LYS A 78 35.72 59.32 -6.95
C LYS A 78 34.28 59.67 -6.60
N VAL A 79 34.05 60.02 -5.34
CA VAL A 79 32.79 60.58 -4.83
C VAL A 79 33.05 62.03 -4.51
N THR A 80 32.42 62.94 -5.24
CA THR A 80 32.58 64.39 -5.04
C THR A 80 31.25 65.01 -4.64
N LEU A 81 31.27 65.76 -3.56
CA LEU A 81 30.19 66.67 -3.20
C LEU A 81 30.36 67.96 -4.01
N ASP A 82 29.27 68.47 -4.56
CA ASP A 82 29.29 69.72 -5.31
C ASP A 82 29.49 70.94 -4.40
N SER A 83 29.82 72.09 -5.00
CA SER A 83 30.15 73.32 -4.25
C SER A 83 28.97 73.91 -3.47
N THR A 84 27.74 73.52 -3.80
CA THR A 84 26.53 73.92 -3.06
C THR A 84 26.16 72.93 -1.95
N HIS A 85 26.92 71.83 -1.81
CA HIS A 85 26.68 70.72 -0.87
C HIS A 85 25.30 70.06 -1.01
N GLN A 86 24.65 70.19 -2.16
CA GLN A 86 23.31 69.65 -2.40
C GLN A 86 23.36 68.35 -3.18
N PHE A 87 24.39 68.13 -4.00
CA PHE A 87 24.47 66.99 -4.90
C PHE A 87 25.79 66.22 -4.76
N ILE A 88 25.69 64.89 -4.71
CA ILE A 88 26.82 63.96 -4.77
C ILE A 88 26.94 63.43 -6.18
N THR A 89 28.16 63.48 -6.73
CA THR A 89 28.52 62.84 -8.00
C THR A 89 29.50 61.69 -7.77
N ILE A 90 29.17 60.52 -8.32
CA ILE A 90 29.97 59.29 -8.24
C ILE A 90 30.49 58.97 -9.63
N SER A 91 31.80 58.79 -9.76
CA SER A 91 32.47 58.43 -11.01
C SER A 91 33.46 57.29 -10.80
N GLU A 92 33.55 56.39 -11.79
CA GLU A 92 34.54 55.31 -11.85
C GLU A 92 35.40 55.53 -13.10
N THR A 93 36.72 55.64 -12.93
CA THR A 93 37.69 55.79 -14.02
C THR A 93 38.65 54.59 -14.06
N PHE A 94 39.09 54.24 -15.26
CA PHE A 94 40.13 53.26 -15.53
C PHE A 94 41.15 53.89 -16.46
N TYR A 95 42.42 54.01 -16.03
CA TYR A 95 43.47 54.74 -16.77
C TYR A 95 43.04 56.17 -17.16
N ASP A 96 42.43 56.91 -16.22
CA ASP A 96 41.92 58.28 -16.40
C ASP A 96 40.81 58.44 -17.45
N ARG A 97 40.24 57.33 -17.95
CA ARG A 97 39.05 57.31 -18.80
C ARG A 97 37.84 56.86 -17.99
N PRO A 98 36.64 57.44 -18.21
CA PRO A 98 35.43 56.98 -17.53
C PRO A 98 35.15 55.52 -17.89
N TYR A 99 35.11 54.66 -16.87
CA TYR A 99 34.77 53.24 -17.00
C TYR A 99 33.26 53.04 -17.15
N ARG A 100 32.48 53.88 -16.48
CA ARG A 100 31.02 53.93 -16.54
C ARG A 100 30.52 55.37 -16.50
N LEU A 101 29.27 55.58 -16.90
CA LEU A 101 28.63 56.89 -16.80
C LEU A 101 28.54 57.32 -15.33
N PRO A 102 28.99 58.53 -14.96
CA PRO A 102 28.88 59.02 -13.59
C PRO A 102 27.41 59.26 -13.21
N GLN A 103 27.10 59.15 -11.92
CA GLN A 103 25.76 59.43 -11.38
C GLN A 103 25.81 60.63 -10.45
N THR A 104 24.87 61.56 -10.63
CA THR A 104 24.64 62.69 -9.73
C THR A 104 23.27 62.56 -9.08
N MET A 105 23.19 62.75 -7.77
CA MET A 105 21.96 62.66 -6.98
C MET A 105 21.99 63.65 -5.81
N SER A 106 20.85 63.90 -5.17
CA SER A 106 20.84 64.73 -3.97
C SER A 106 21.57 64.05 -2.80
N LEU A 107 22.19 64.86 -1.96
CA LEU A 107 22.88 64.39 -0.75
C LEU A 107 21.96 63.57 0.15
N ASP A 108 20.71 64.01 0.35
CA ASP A 108 19.72 63.32 1.18
C ASP A 108 19.40 61.92 0.64
N TYR A 109 19.23 61.79 -0.68
CA TYR A 109 18.99 60.50 -1.31
C TYR A 109 20.19 59.57 -1.13
N TYR A 110 21.42 60.07 -1.35
CA TYR A 110 22.64 59.30 -1.14
C TYR A 110 22.78 58.81 0.31
N ILE A 111 22.50 59.67 1.30
CA ILE A 111 22.59 59.31 2.72
C ILE A 111 21.57 58.22 3.08
N GLN A 112 20.30 58.35 2.64
CA GLN A 112 19.29 57.32 2.92
C GLN A 112 19.67 55.97 2.31
N GLU A 113 20.13 55.97 1.06
CA GLU A 113 20.57 54.75 0.39
C GLU A 113 21.84 54.17 1.04
N ARG A 114 22.74 55.03 1.54
CA ARG A 114 23.95 54.58 2.25
C ARG A 114 23.62 53.90 3.56
N ILE A 115 22.67 54.44 4.32
CA ILE A 115 22.20 53.84 5.58
C ILE A 115 21.58 52.47 5.32
N LYS A 116 20.74 52.33 4.29
CA LYS A 116 20.16 51.04 3.88
C LYS A 116 21.24 50.03 3.51
N PHE A 117 22.21 50.46 2.69
CA PHE A 117 23.34 49.63 2.28
C PHE A 117 24.21 49.19 3.46
N ASP A 118 24.61 50.11 4.34
CA ASP A 118 25.46 49.82 5.50
C ASP A 118 24.75 48.91 6.52
N ASN A 119 23.45 49.10 6.75
CA ASN A 119 22.66 48.22 7.62
C ASN A 119 22.58 46.80 7.07
N ARG A 120 22.41 46.66 5.74
CA ARG A 120 22.43 45.37 5.06
C ARG A 120 23.79 44.70 5.17
N GLU A 121 24.89 45.41 4.88
CA GLU A 121 26.25 44.84 4.98
C GLU A 121 26.58 44.43 6.42
N LYS A 122 26.19 45.24 7.42
CA LYS A 122 26.34 44.89 8.85
C LYS A 122 25.52 43.66 9.23
N TRP A 123 24.29 43.53 8.73
CA TRP A 123 23.46 42.35 8.95
C TRP A 123 24.09 41.10 8.34
N ILE A 124 24.54 41.17 7.08
CA ILE A 124 25.24 40.08 6.39
C ILE A 124 26.51 39.69 7.15
N GLN A 125 27.32 40.65 7.60
CA GLN A 125 28.51 40.39 8.42
C GLN A 125 28.16 39.72 9.74
N LYS A 126 27.11 40.18 10.44
CA LYS A 126 26.67 39.57 11.71
C LYS A 126 26.22 38.12 11.51
N VAL A 127 25.46 37.84 10.45
CA VAL A 127 24.99 36.49 10.10
C VAL A 127 26.17 35.58 9.74
N LEU A 128 27.11 36.05 8.90
CA LEU A 128 28.30 35.28 8.51
C LEU A 128 29.28 35.04 9.66
N GLN A 129 29.51 36.05 10.52
CA GLN A 129 30.36 35.90 11.71
C GLN A 129 29.74 34.90 12.69
N THR A 130 28.42 34.96 12.87
CA THR A 130 27.70 33.96 13.68
C THR A 130 27.83 32.56 13.07
N HIS A 131 27.78 32.41 11.74
CA HIS A 131 28.04 31.12 11.08
C HIS A 131 29.49 30.62 11.24
N LEU A 132 30.50 31.50 11.14
CA LEU A 132 31.91 31.13 11.24
C LEU A 132 32.34 30.80 12.69
N GLU A 133 31.79 31.49 13.69
CA GLU A 133 32.03 31.18 15.10
C GLU A 133 31.41 29.83 15.53
N HIS A 134 30.35 29.37 14.84
CA HIS A 134 29.73 28.07 15.07
C HIS A 134 30.34 26.92 14.25
N ALA A 135 31.03 27.21 13.13
CA ALA A 135 31.75 26.19 12.35
C ALA A 135 32.98 25.60 13.09
N ASN A 136 33.60 26.35 14.00
CA ASN A 136 34.75 25.90 14.81
C ASN A 136 34.37 25.11 16.07
N ARG A 137 33.08 24.95 16.38
CA ARG A 137 32.59 24.06 17.43
C ARG A 137 31.67 23.06 16.76
N GLY A 138 32.19 21.88 16.39
CA GLY A 138 31.51 20.86 15.59
C GLY A 138 30.14 20.41 16.11
N GLY A 139 29.12 21.24 15.89
CA GLY A 139 27.74 21.02 16.22
C GLY A 139 26.88 21.60 15.11
N THR A 140 26.20 20.72 14.37
CA THR A 140 25.34 20.97 13.21
C THR A 140 23.98 21.59 13.59
N GLY A 141 23.97 22.60 14.46
CA GLY A 141 22.75 23.24 14.94
C GLY A 141 22.84 24.75 14.96
N ILE A 142 21.92 25.43 14.24
CA ILE A 142 21.71 26.88 14.39
C ILE A 142 20.94 27.08 15.70
N VAL A 143 21.57 27.64 16.74
CA VAL A 143 20.86 28.13 17.93
C VAL A 143 20.81 29.65 17.88
N LEU A 144 19.69 30.18 17.40
CA LEU A 144 19.43 31.61 17.37
C LEU A 144 18.59 31.98 18.60
N ASN A 145 19.15 32.77 19.52
CA ASN A 145 18.41 33.34 20.65
C ASN A 145 18.30 34.85 20.43
N ILE A 146 17.13 35.33 20.00
CA ILE A 146 16.87 36.77 19.80
C ILE A 146 15.87 37.26 20.85
N PRO A 147 16.33 37.76 22.00
CA PRO A 147 15.45 38.48 22.93
C PRO A 147 15.17 39.89 22.39
N VAL A 148 13.96 40.14 21.88
CA VAL A 148 13.50 41.48 21.47
C VAL A 148 12.61 42.08 22.56
N ARG A 149 12.82 43.36 22.90
CA ARG A 149 11.93 44.10 23.81
C ARG A 149 10.99 45.01 23.03
N ILE A 150 9.68 44.85 23.24
CA ILE A 150 8.62 45.65 22.59
C ILE A 150 8.12 46.71 23.57
N LYS A 151 8.45 47.98 23.29
CA LYS A 151 8.04 49.13 24.11
C LYS A 151 6.61 49.57 23.81
N SER A 152 5.61 48.70 24.05
CA SER A 152 4.19 49.02 23.87
C SER A 152 3.36 48.66 25.10
N LYS A 153 2.59 49.63 25.62
CA LYS A 153 1.67 49.41 26.74
C LYS A 153 0.51 48.47 26.37
N ALA A 154 0.05 48.52 25.12
CA ALA A 154 -0.98 47.61 24.62
C ALA A 154 -0.45 46.17 24.51
N PHE A 155 0.79 46.00 24.05
CA PHE A 155 1.45 44.70 23.97
C PHE A 155 1.60 44.07 25.36
N LYS A 156 2.14 44.82 26.33
CA LYS A 156 2.31 44.33 27.70
C LYS A 156 0.98 43.93 28.36
N ARG A 157 -0.12 44.63 28.04
CA ARG A 157 -1.45 44.30 28.56
C ARG A 157 -2.00 42.98 28.01
N ILE A 158 -1.74 42.68 26.74
CA ILE A 158 -2.25 41.45 26.09
C ILE A 158 -1.35 40.25 26.43
N PHE A 159 -0.03 40.43 26.47
CA PHE A 159 0.93 39.33 26.59
C PHE A 159 1.59 39.21 27.98
N GLY A 160 1.26 40.08 28.94
CA GLY A 160 1.82 40.09 30.30
C GLY A 160 3.24 40.69 30.41
N GLY A 161 4.05 40.55 29.36
CA GLY A 161 5.45 40.99 29.31
C GLY A 161 5.79 41.85 28.10
N ASP A 162 7.00 42.42 28.09
CA ASP A 162 7.55 43.21 26.97
C ASP A 162 8.61 42.43 26.17
N ARG A 163 8.86 41.15 26.50
CA ARG A 163 9.93 40.34 25.90
C ARG A 163 9.36 39.35 24.91
N VAL A 164 10.05 39.18 23.80
CA VAL A 164 9.84 38.09 22.85
C VAL A 164 11.13 37.30 22.80
N GLY A 165 11.07 36.03 23.16
CA GLY A 165 12.16 35.08 23.01
C GLY A 165 11.80 34.07 21.94
N LEU A 166 12.75 33.78 21.05
CA LEU A 166 12.65 32.73 20.05
C LEU A 166 13.94 31.92 20.12
N ARG A 167 13.80 30.61 20.25
CA ARG A 167 14.85 29.63 20.15
C ARG A 167 14.54 28.74 18.96
N VAL A 168 15.42 28.76 17.97
CA VAL A 168 15.39 27.80 16.86
C VAL A 168 16.53 26.82 17.08
N SER A 169 16.30 25.53 16.84
CA SER A 169 17.32 24.48 16.89
C SER A 169 17.07 23.45 15.80
N GLY A 170 18.12 23.06 15.08
CA GLY A 170 18.05 22.05 14.03
C GLY A 170 18.92 22.38 12.83
N ASN A 171 18.69 21.67 11.74
CA ASN A 171 19.42 21.76 10.48
C ASN A 171 18.47 22.03 9.31
N ILE A 172 18.89 22.92 8.43
CA ILE A 172 18.25 23.14 7.13
C ILE A 172 19.35 22.96 6.08
N THR A 173 19.20 21.95 5.24
CA THR A 173 20.15 21.59 4.19
C THR A 173 19.58 21.99 2.84
N PHE A 174 20.39 22.66 2.02
CA PHE A 174 20.05 23.01 0.64
C PHE A 174 21.05 22.31 -0.30
N GLU A 175 20.53 21.53 -1.24
CA GLU A 175 21.30 20.86 -2.28
C GLU A 175 20.88 21.43 -3.64
N LEU A 176 21.86 21.97 -4.36
CA LEU A 176 21.69 22.43 -5.73
C LEU A 176 22.60 21.60 -6.63
N ALA A 177 22.01 20.82 -7.53
CA ALA A 177 22.70 20.01 -8.52
C ALA A 177 22.20 20.36 -9.92
N GLY A 178 23.01 20.09 -10.95
CA GLY A 178 22.62 20.27 -12.35
C GLY A 178 23.01 19.03 -13.15
N ARG A 179 22.08 18.51 -13.96
CA ARG A 179 22.34 17.38 -14.87
C ARG A 179 22.20 17.86 -16.30
N THR A 180 23.14 17.45 -17.16
CA THR A 180 23.02 17.56 -18.61
C THR A 180 22.96 16.16 -19.18
N GLU A 181 22.01 15.90 -20.08
CA GLU A 181 21.88 14.61 -20.78
C GLU A 181 21.91 14.87 -22.28
N SER A 182 22.78 14.14 -22.98
CA SER A 182 22.89 14.13 -24.43
C SER A 182 22.61 12.71 -24.92
N ARG A 183 21.81 12.57 -25.98
CA ARG A 183 21.46 11.30 -26.59
C ARG A 183 21.85 11.35 -28.06
N GLU A 184 22.66 10.40 -28.51
CA GLU A 184 23.00 10.22 -29.92
C GLU A 184 22.29 8.97 -30.46
N GLY A 185 21.58 9.10 -31.58
CA GLY A 185 20.87 8.00 -32.24
C GLY A 185 20.06 8.44 -33.48
N SER A 186 19.93 7.57 -34.48
CA SER A 186 19.37 7.88 -35.81
C SER A 186 17.87 8.21 -35.86
N ALA A 187 17.17 8.18 -34.73
CA ALA A 187 15.74 8.50 -34.60
C ALA A 187 15.47 9.74 -33.72
N VAL A 188 16.50 10.53 -33.41
CA VAL A 188 16.37 11.75 -32.62
C VAL A 188 16.26 12.93 -33.59
N SER A 189 15.20 13.74 -33.46
CA SER A 189 15.02 14.90 -34.32
C SER A 189 16.13 15.94 -34.07
N SER A 190 16.56 16.69 -35.08
CA SER A 190 17.62 17.73 -34.95
C SER A 190 17.26 18.89 -34.00
N PHE A 191 16.06 18.90 -33.43
CA PHE A 191 15.63 19.79 -32.35
C PHE A 191 15.95 19.25 -30.94
N GLU A 192 16.06 17.92 -30.80
CA GLU A 192 16.36 17.19 -29.56
C GLU A 192 17.86 16.89 -29.35
N GLU A 193 18.71 17.14 -30.36
CA GLU A 193 20.18 17.07 -30.25
C GLU A 193 20.78 18.12 -29.30
N ARG A 194 19.99 19.09 -28.80
CA ARG A 194 20.44 20.09 -27.83
C ARG A 194 20.30 19.52 -26.42
N GLY A 195 21.43 19.13 -25.82
CA GLY A 195 21.47 18.57 -24.47
C GLY A 195 20.61 19.36 -23.47
N THR A 196 19.68 18.67 -22.80
CA THR A 196 18.76 19.27 -21.84
C THR A 196 19.46 19.49 -20.52
N PHE A 197 19.48 20.73 -20.01
CA PHE A 197 19.95 21.05 -18.67
C PHE A 197 18.79 21.00 -17.67
N SER A 198 18.87 20.13 -16.68
CA SER A 198 17.88 19.99 -15.61
C SER A 198 18.49 20.38 -14.27
N PRO A 199 18.19 21.58 -13.72
CA PRO A 199 18.58 21.93 -12.36
C PRO A 199 17.74 21.13 -11.37
N LYS A 200 18.39 20.49 -10.40
CA LYS A 200 17.79 19.81 -9.26
C LYS A 200 18.03 20.65 -8.01
N PHE A 201 16.96 21.14 -7.41
CA PHE A 201 16.97 21.80 -6.11
C PHE A 201 16.30 20.88 -5.10
N LYS A 202 17.03 20.47 -4.06
CA LYS A 202 16.50 19.70 -2.94
C LYS A 202 16.72 20.51 -1.66
N GLN A 203 15.67 20.65 -0.84
CA GLN A 203 15.74 21.27 0.47
C GLN A 203 15.28 20.26 1.51
N THR A 204 16.12 19.97 2.50
CA THR A 204 15.79 19.14 3.66
C THR A 204 15.74 20.03 4.90
N GLN A 205 14.64 20.01 5.63
CA GLN A 205 14.40 20.82 6.83
C GLN A 205 14.14 19.89 8.00
N GLN A 206 14.91 20.00 9.07
CA GLN A 206 14.64 19.35 10.34
C GLN A 206 14.94 20.34 11.46
N PHE A 207 13.91 21.03 11.94
CA PHE A 207 14.09 22.06 12.97
C PHE A 207 12.92 22.13 13.94
N GLN A 208 13.26 22.52 15.16
CA GLN A 208 12.34 22.83 16.23
C GLN A 208 12.43 24.32 16.54
N VAL A 209 11.28 24.96 16.77
CA VAL A 209 11.16 26.35 17.20
C VAL A 209 10.42 26.39 18.51
N GLU A 210 11.00 27.04 19.51
CA GLU A 210 10.34 27.34 20.77
C GLU A 210 10.36 28.85 20.99
N GLY A 211 9.18 29.46 21.04
CA GLY A 211 8.97 30.88 21.19
C GLY A 211 8.16 31.18 22.45
N ARG A 212 8.52 32.25 23.15
CA ARG A 212 7.71 32.82 24.24
C ARG A 212 7.51 34.30 24.01
N VAL A 213 6.25 34.72 24.00
CA VAL A 213 5.82 36.12 23.80
C VAL A 213 5.20 36.60 25.10
N GLY A 214 5.95 37.44 25.81
CA GLY A 214 5.61 37.88 27.17
C GLY A 214 5.55 36.69 28.14
N ASP A 215 4.56 36.73 29.02
CA ASP A 215 4.35 35.68 30.03
C ASP A 215 3.24 34.71 29.64
N LYS A 216 2.37 35.10 28.71
CA LYS A 216 1.10 34.43 28.38
C LYS A 216 1.10 33.55 27.15
N VAL A 217 2.01 33.75 26.19
CA VAL A 217 2.00 33.01 24.92
C VAL A 217 3.26 32.18 24.73
N THR A 218 3.06 30.91 24.43
CA THR A 218 4.10 29.97 24.00
C THR A 218 3.79 29.45 22.60
N VAL A 219 4.85 29.29 21.79
CA VAL A 219 4.80 28.75 20.44
C VAL A 219 5.82 27.62 20.37
N SER A 220 5.38 26.46 19.92
CA SER A 220 6.24 25.30 19.69
C SER A 220 5.99 24.79 18.28
N VAL A 221 7.04 24.71 17.46
CA VAL A 221 6.99 24.17 16.10
C VAL A 221 7.99 23.03 16.02
N ASP A 222 7.58 21.91 15.46
CA ASP A 222 8.45 20.81 15.07
C ASP A 222 8.21 20.53 13.59
N GLN A 223 9.25 20.68 12.77
CA GLN A 223 9.18 20.55 11.33
C GLN A 223 10.27 19.60 10.84
N ASN A 224 9.84 18.53 10.18
CA ASN A 224 10.66 17.60 9.44
C ASN A 224 10.11 17.45 8.00
N SER A 225 10.85 17.90 6.99
CA SER A 225 10.46 17.77 5.58
C SER A 225 10.62 16.36 5.04
N GLU A 226 11.33 15.49 5.77
CA GLU A 226 11.50 14.07 5.45
C GLU A 226 10.58 13.20 6.32
N ALA A 227 9.64 13.81 7.07
CA ALA A 227 8.59 13.08 7.77
C ALA A 227 7.74 12.28 6.78
N THR A 228 7.41 11.05 7.15
CA THR A 228 6.56 10.17 6.35
C THR A 228 5.13 10.70 6.29
N PHE A 229 4.64 11.33 7.38
CA PHE A 229 3.30 11.88 7.47
C PHE A 229 3.24 13.35 7.91
N ASP A 230 2.28 14.09 7.35
CA ASP A 230 2.06 15.51 7.65
C ASP A 230 1.65 15.80 9.11
N PHE A 231 1.13 14.80 9.85
CA PHE A 231 0.76 14.99 11.26
C PHE A 231 1.95 14.97 12.22
N GLU A 232 3.10 14.42 11.79
CA GLU A 232 4.36 14.45 12.56
C GLU A 232 4.89 15.89 12.69
N ASN A 233 4.58 16.73 11.70
CA ASN A 233 4.86 18.16 11.77
C ASN A 233 3.88 18.82 12.74
N THR A 234 4.38 19.26 13.89
CA THR A 234 3.55 19.86 14.94
C THR A 234 3.72 21.37 15.02
N LEU A 235 2.59 22.06 15.14
CA LEU A 235 2.53 23.48 15.45
C LEU A 235 1.61 23.63 16.65
N LYS A 236 2.11 24.14 17.77
CA LYS A 236 1.31 24.40 18.97
C LYS A 236 1.50 25.84 19.38
N LEU A 237 0.45 26.62 19.31
CA LEU A 237 0.37 27.96 19.90
C LEU A 237 -0.55 27.88 21.10
N HIS A 238 -0.08 28.36 22.25
CA HIS A 238 -0.78 28.30 23.51
C HIS A 238 -0.78 29.68 24.18
N TYR A 239 -1.97 30.23 24.42
CA TYR A 239 -2.20 31.42 25.23
C TYR A 239 -2.83 30.99 26.56
N GLN A 240 -2.25 31.45 27.67
CA GLN A 240 -2.80 31.32 29.01
C GLN A 240 -3.12 32.71 29.57
N GLY A 241 -4.40 32.96 29.84
CA GLY A 241 -4.86 34.18 30.52
C GLY A 241 -4.58 34.12 32.02
N ASP A 242 -4.69 35.28 32.67
CA ASP A 242 -4.67 35.35 34.14
C ASP A 242 -6.02 34.88 34.70
N GLU A 243 -6.07 34.52 36.00
CA GLU A 243 -7.26 33.96 36.64
C GLU A 243 -8.51 34.86 36.48
N ASP A 244 -8.34 36.18 36.52
CA ASP A 244 -9.43 37.17 36.42
C ASP A 244 -9.87 37.48 34.97
N GLU A 245 -9.22 36.90 33.96
CA GLU A 245 -9.54 37.16 32.55
C GLU A 245 -10.68 36.28 32.03
N ILE A 246 -11.55 36.84 31.18
CA ILE A 246 -12.64 36.06 30.56
C ILE A 246 -12.08 34.93 29.68
N VAL A 247 -10.99 35.20 28.96
CA VAL A 247 -10.34 34.21 28.10
C VAL A 247 -9.26 33.52 28.92
N GLN A 248 -9.51 32.27 29.30
CA GLN A 248 -8.60 31.48 30.13
C GLN A 248 -7.53 30.81 29.27
N LYS A 249 -7.92 30.23 28.13
CA LYS A 249 -7.01 29.48 27.26
C LYS A 249 -7.35 29.67 25.78
N ILE A 250 -6.33 29.84 24.93
CA ILE A 250 -6.47 29.69 23.48
C ILE A 250 -5.37 28.75 22.99
N GLU A 251 -5.75 27.72 22.24
CA GLU A 251 -4.83 26.77 21.61
C GLU A 251 -5.04 26.82 20.09
N ALA A 252 -3.97 26.89 19.33
CA ALA A 252 -4.03 26.85 17.86
C ALA A 252 -2.96 25.93 17.27
N GLY A 253 -3.28 25.31 16.13
CA GLY A 253 -2.47 24.27 15.50
C GLY A 253 -2.90 22.88 15.98
N ASN A 254 -1.99 22.02 16.42
CA ASN A 254 -2.31 20.70 16.96
C ASN A 254 -3.00 20.85 18.32
N VAL A 255 -4.30 20.60 18.36
CA VAL A 255 -5.17 20.70 19.55
C VAL A 255 -5.72 19.33 19.92
N ASN A 256 -6.06 19.16 21.20
CA ASN A 256 -6.77 17.98 21.68
C ASN A 256 -8.13 18.39 22.23
N LEU A 257 -9.14 17.57 21.96
CA LEU A 257 -10.48 17.73 22.52
C LEU A 257 -10.76 16.58 23.48
N SER A 258 -10.85 16.92 24.77
CA SER A 258 -11.36 16.04 25.81
C SER A 258 -12.60 16.70 26.41
N LEU A 259 -13.77 16.08 26.21
CA LEU A 259 -15.02 16.56 26.80
C LEU A 259 -15.28 15.80 28.11
N PRO A 260 -15.48 16.50 29.24
CA PRO A 260 -15.80 15.83 30.49
C PRO A 260 -17.18 15.14 30.43
N SER A 261 -17.23 13.88 30.86
CA SER A 261 -18.45 13.23 31.36
C SER A 261 -19.60 13.07 30.36
N THR A 262 -19.33 12.69 29.11
CA THR A 262 -20.37 12.24 28.16
C THR A 262 -20.21 10.74 27.87
N ARG A 263 -21.15 9.92 28.34
CA ARG A 263 -21.21 8.47 28.11
C ARG A 263 -21.79 8.11 26.75
N TYR A 264 -22.70 8.91 26.21
CA TYR A 264 -23.46 8.57 25.00
C TYR A 264 -22.95 9.29 23.74
N VAL A 265 -22.25 10.42 23.90
CA VAL A 265 -21.48 11.05 22.84
C VAL A 265 -20.08 10.41 22.78
N SER A 266 -20.04 9.10 22.52
CA SER A 266 -18.82 8.27 22.61
C SER A 266 -18.09 8.07 21.28
N THR A 267 -18.61 8.55 20.14
CA THR A 267 -17.89 8.51 18.85
C THR A 267 -16.57 9.31 18.90
N SER A 268 -16.30 10.06 19.98
CA SER A 268 -15.09 10.88 20.06
C SER A 268 -14.73 11.49 21.43
N SER A 269 -14.74 10.69 22.49
CA SER A 269 -14.41 11.19 23.83
C SER A 269 -12.97 11.73 23.97
N ASN A 270 -12.06 11.32 23.08
CA ASN A 270 -10.70 11.86 22.96
C ASN A 270 -10.26 11.90 21.48
N HIS A 271 -10.56 12.99 20.77
CA HIS A 271 -9.93 13.20 19.46
C HIS A 271 -8.49 13.68 19.65
N GLN A 272 -7.53 12.85 19.24
CA GLN A 272 -6.12 13.21 19.10
C GLN A 272 -5.82 13.54 17.62
N GLY A 273 -4.80 14.35 17.37
CA GLY A 273 -4.39 14.70 16.00
C GLY A 273 -5.33 15.69 15.28
N LEU A 274 -6.00 16.58 16.02
CA LEU A 274 -6.77 17.67 15.43
C LEU A 274 -5.85 18.86 15.12
N PHE A 275 -6.01 19.48 13.95
CA PHE A 275 -5.36 20.75 13.61
C PHE A 275 -6.42 21.86 13.52
N GLY A 276 -6.40 22.82 14.43
CA GLY A 276 -7.46 23.82 14.54
C GLY A 276 -7.25 24.89 15.60
N LEU A 277 -8.35 25.50 16.01
CA LEU A 277 -8.44 26.49 17.08
C LEU A 277 -9.33 25.93 18.20
N LYS A 278 -8.86 26.02 19.43
CA LYS A 278 -9.62 25.73 20.64
C LYS A 278 -9.56 26.93 21.57
N THR A 279 -10.67 27.24 22.24
CA THR A 279 -10.77 28.39 23.15
C THR A 279 -11.57 28.02 24.38
N GLU A 280 -11.05 28.39 25.54
CA GLU A 280 -11.72 28.23 26.84
C GLU A 280 -11.95 29.62 27.45
N MET A 281 -13.19 29.91 27.78
CA MET A 281 -13.61 31.16 28.40
C MET A 281 -14.35 30.87 29.70
N GLN A 282 -14.21 31.75 30.68
CA GLN A 282 -14.91 31.68 31.95
C GLN A 282 -15.47 33.05 32.34
N VAL A 283 -16.76 33.10 32.66
CA VAL A 283 -17.43 34.30 33.17
C VAL A 283 -18.22 33.91 34.41
N GLY A 284 -17.64 34.18 35.58
CA GLY A 284 -18.16 33.70 36.86
C GLY A 284 -18.26 32.17 36.87
N ASN A 285 -19.48 31.65 37.03
CA ASN A 285 -19.75 30.21 37.08
C ASN A 285 -19.99 29.59 35.69
N PHE A 286 -20.04 30.39 34.63
CA PHE A 286 -20.17 29.88 33.27
C PHE A 286 -18.79 29.58 32.68
N LYS A 287 -18.60 28.35 32.20
CA LYS A 287 -17.45 27.93 31.41
C LYS A 287 -17.90 27.63 29.99
N PHE A 288 -17.23 28.22 29.01
CA PHE A 288 -17.46 27.96 27.60
C PHE A 288 -16.18 27.38 26.98
N THR A 289 -16.31 26.29 26.23
CA THR A 289 -15.22 25.70 25.46
C THR A 289 -15.65 25.61 24.00
N GLY A 290 -14.92 26.22 23.09
CA GLY A 290 -15.16 26.16 21.65
C GLY A 290 -14.02 25.48 20.91
N ILE A 291 -14.34 24.76 19.83
CA ILE A 291 -13.36 24.14 18.95
C ILE A 291 -13.77 24.24 17.48
N ALA A 292 -12.80 24.49 16.62
CA ALA A 292 -12.92 24.40 15.17
C ALA A 292 -11.65 23.78 14.61
N SER A 293 -11.73 22.58 14.02
CA SER A 293 -10.55 21.80 13.67
C SER A 293 -10.76 20.87 12.47
N LEU A 294 -9.64 20.42 11.90
CA LEU A 294 -9.55 19.37 10.90
C LEU A 294 -8.86 18.15 11.52
N GLN A 295 -9.38 16.95 11.30
CA GLN A 295 -8.77 15.72 11.83
C GLN A 295 -7.71 15.16 10.88
N ARG A 296 -6.50 14.84 11.39
CA ARG A 296 -5.34 14.40 10.60
C ARG A 296 -4.90 12.93 10.76
N GLY A 297 -5.51 12.12 11.65
CA GLY A 297 -5.11 10.72 11.89
C GLY A 297 -6.20 9.81 12.50
N GLU A 298 -5.94 8.48 12.53
CA GLU A 298 -6.87 7.40 12.95
C GLU A 298 -6.11 6.18 13.56
N ASN A 299 -6.60 5.63 14.68
CA ASN A 299 -6.04 4.44 15.35
C ASN A 299 -6.90 3.21 15.02
N GLU A 300 -6.27 2.05 14.76
CA GLU A 300 -6.96 0.82 14.33
C GLU A 300 -6.65 -0.36 15.25
N LYS A 301 -7.55 -1.35 15.30
CA LYS A 301 -7.33 -2.60 16.03
C LYS A 301 -7.91 -3.77 15.25
N LEU A 302 -7.08 -4.78 15.00
CA LEU A 302 -7.48 -6.03 14.35
C LEU A 302 -7.39 -7.19 15.36
N SER A 303 -8.54 -7.77 15.71
CA SER A 303 -8.60 -8.96 16.55
C SER A 303 -9.20 -10.12 15.75
N ILE A 304 -8.44 -11.21 15.63
CA ILE A 304 -8.84 -12.41 14.87
C ILE A 304 -8.73 -13.62 15.80
N THR A 305 -9.87 -14.23 16.09
CA THR A 305 -9.94 -15.45 16.90
C THR A 305 -10.13 -16.65 15.97
N GLY A 306 -9.18 -17.57 15.92
CA GLY A 306 -9.19 -18.71 15.01
C GLY A 306 -8.56 -18.38 13.67
N ALA A 307 -7.32 -18.82 13.45
CA ALA A 307 -6.54 -18.56 12.24
C ALA A 307 -7.10 -19.24 10.97
N SER A 308 -8.10 -20.12 11.08
CA SER A 308 -8.79 -20.68 9.93
C SER A 308 -9.97 -19.80 9.54
N LYS A 309 -9.77 -18.92 8.56
CA LYS A 309 -10.91 -18.38 7.83
C LYS A 309 -11.35 -19.46 6.85
N GLU A 310 -12.59 -19.93 6.98
CA GLU A 310 -13.18 -20.75 5.92
C GLU A 310 -13.20 -19.90 4.66
N GLN A 311 -12.46 -20.35 3.66
CA GLN A 311 -12.41 -19.74 2.35
C GLN A 311 -13.17 -20.65 1.42
N THR A 312 -14.35 -20.17 1.01
CA THR A 312 -15.14 -20.80 -0.03
C THR A 312 -14.82 -20.15 -1.37
N ARG A 313 -14.54 -20.96 -2.38
CA ARG A 313 -14.33 -20.55 -3.77
C ARG A 313 -15.23 -21.40 -4.65
N ARG A 314 -15.76 -20.79 -5.71
CA ARG A 314 -16.50 -21.50 -6.77
C ARG A 314 -15.69 -21.50 -8.05
N ILE A 315 -15.65 -22.65 -8.71
CA ILE A 315 -14.95 -22.88 -9.99
C ILE A 315 -15.98 -23.40 -10.99
N LYS A 316 -16.08 -22.78 -12.17
CA LYS A 316 -17.06 -23.20 -13.17
C LYS A 316 -16.63 -24.49 -13.88
N ASP A 317 -17.59 -25.26 -14.37
CA ASP A 317 -17.34 -26.47 -15.18
C ASP A 317 -16.38 -26.27 -16.37
N TYR A 318 -16.41 -25.11 -17.04
CA TYR A 318 -15.48 -24.81 -18.14
C TYR A 318 -14.08 -24.34 -17.71
N GLU A 319 -13.83 -24.16 -16.41
CA GLU A 319 -12.56 -23.71 -15.82
C GLU A 319 -11.62 -24.88 -15.47
N TYR A 320 -11.61 -25.93 -16.28
CA TYR A 320 -10.60 -26.98 -16.21
C TYR A 320 -9.21 -26.46 -16.66
N GLU A 321 -8.15 -27.16 -16.27
CA GLU A 321 -6.75 -26.80 -16.57
C GLU A 321 -6.39 -27.03 -18.04
N ARG A 322 -6.62 -26.01 -18.88
CA ARG A 322 -6.41 -26.06 -20.34
C ARG A 322 -4.95 -26.24 -20.73
N ASN A 323 -4.71 -27.14 -21.69
CA ASN A 323 -3.40 -27.38 -22.31
C ASN A 323 -2.28 -27.66 -21.31
N ARG A 324 -2.59 -28.17 -20.12
CA ARG A 324 -1.58 -28.45 -19.10
C ARG A 324 -1.41 -29.92 -18.82
N PHE A 325 -2.50 -30.69 -18.76
CA PHE A 325 -2.49 -32.11 -18.45
C PHE A 325 -2.71 -32.92 -19.72
N PHE A 326 -1.91 -33.97 -19.89
CA PHE A 326 -1.90 -34.76 -21.11
C PHE A 326 -1.75 -36.24 -20.81
N PHE A 327 -2.42 -37.08 -21.60
CA PHE A 327 -2.13 -38.50 -21.70
C PHE A 327 -0.88 -38.72 -22.56
N VAL A 328 -0.05 -39.68 -22.15
CA VAL A 328 1.14 -40.09 -22.90
C VAL A 328 0.76 -40.78 -24.21
N ASP A 329 -0.36 -41.52 -24.23
CA ASP A 329 -0.81 -42.30 -25.40
C ASP A 329 -2.32 -42.59 -25.33
N ASP A 330 -2.89 -42.98 -26.47
CA ASP A 330 -4.30 -43.38 -26.63
C ASP A 330 -4.66 -44.56 -25.73
N TYR A 331 -3.71 -45.45 -25.44
CA TYR A 331 -3.93 -46.55 -24.49
C TYR A 331 -4.37 -46.03 -23.11
N TYR A 332 -3.68 -45.02 -22.56
CA TYR A 332 -3.98 -44.48 -21.23
C TYR A 332 -5.28 -43.68 -21.24
N LEU A 333 -5.54 -42.96 -22.32
CA LEU A 333 -6.81 -42.28 -22.55
C LEU A 333 -7.99 -43.28 -22.52
N GLN A 334 -7.91 -44.35 -23.32
CA GLN A 334 -9.00 -45.34 -23.44
C GLN A 334 -9.21 -46.16 -22.16
N THR A 335 -8.14 -46.39 -21.39
CA THR A 335 -8.21 -47.15 -20.14
C THR A 335 -8.50 -46.29 -18.92
N TYR A 336 -8.49 -44.95 -19.04
CA TYR A 336 -8.64 -44.03 -17.91
C TYR A 336 -9.86 -44.35 -17.02
N GLU A 337 -11.07 -44.35 -17.59
CA GLU A 337 -12.30 -44.64 -16.82
C GLU A 337 -12.39 -46.13 -16.42
N SER A 338 -12.00 -47.04 -17.34
CA SER A 338 -12.16 -48.49 -17.13
C SER A 338 -11.14 -49.10 -16.16
N SER A 339 -10.05 -48.38 -15.88
CA SER A 339 -9.04 -48.75 -14.87
C SER A 339 -9.54 -48.58 -13.44
N ILE A 340 -10.68 -47.90 -13.23
CA ILE A 340 -11.28 -47.73 -11.91
C ILE A 340 -12.25 -48.89 -11.66
N ASP A 341 -11.91 -49.73 -10.69
CA ASP A 341 -12.80 -50.78 -10.22
C ASP A 341 -13.94 -50.15 -9.42
N THR A 342 -15.12 -50.07 -10.01
CA THR A 342 -16.30 -49.44 -9.39
C THR A 342 -16.88 -50.24 -8.21
N GLN A 343 -16.49 -51.51 -8.03
CA GLN A 343 -16.96 -52.35 -6.92
C GLN A 343 -16.15 -52.11 -5.64
N ASN A 344 -14.84 -51.92 -5.78
CA ASN A 344 -13.93 -51.68 -4.66
C ASN A 344 -13.48 -50.21 -4.56
N TRP A 345 -13.81 -49.41 -5.56
CA TRP A 345 -13.44 -48.00 -5.70
C TRP A 345 -11.93 -47.76 -5.60
N ILE A 346 -11.17 -48.56 -6.35
CA ILE A 346 -9.70 -48.53 -6.42
C ILE A 346 -9.23 -48.43 -7.87
N LEU A 347 -8.04 -47.89 -8.06
CA LEU A 347 -7.37 -47.83 -9.36
C LEU A 347 -6.60 -49.12 -9.63
N VAL A 348 -6.89 -49.79 -10.75
CA VAL A 348 -6.26 -51.03 -11.20
C VAL A 348 -5.51 -50.77 -12.49
N LEU A 349 -4.19 -50.92 -12.46
CA LEU A 349 -3.30 -50.57 -13.56
C LEU A 349 -2.59 -51.80 -14.12
N ASP A 350 -2.38 -51.83 -15.44
CA ASP A 350 -1.64 -52.89 -16.11
C ASP A 350 -0.12 -52.70 -15.87
N PRO A 351 0.56 -53.62 -15.16
CA PRO A 351 1.98 -53.51 -14.90
C PRO A 351 2.83 -53.54 -16.19
N ASN A 352 2.32 -54.11 -17.29
CA ASN A 352 3.04 -54.14 -18.57
C ASN A 352 2.98 -52.81 -19.32
N ARG A 353 2.14 -51.88 -18.86
CA ARG A 353 1.93 -50.56 -19.45
C ARG A 353 2.38 -49.45 -18.50
N LYS A 354 3.23 -49.76 -17.53
CA LYS A 354 3.87 -48.74 -16.70
C LYS A 354 4.87 -47.95 -17.54
N VAL A 355 4.79 -46.62 -17.54
CA VAL A 355 5.81 -45.76 -18.15
C VAL A 355 7.09 -45.82 -17.30
N LEU A 356 8.25 -45.95 -17.94
CA LEU A 356 9.55 -46.06 -17.29
C LEU A 356 10.42 -44.83 -17.52
N GLN A 357 10.32 -44.23 -18.70
CA GLN A 357 11.03 -43.00 -19.09
C GLN A 357 10.08 -42.15 -19.94
N LEU A 358 10.12 -40.83 -19.73
CA LEU A 358 9.36 -39.85 -20.49
C LEU A 358 10.23 -38.62 -20.72
N ASP A 359 10.47 -38.29 -21.99
CA ASP A 359 11.12 -37.07 -22.45
C ASP A 359 10.06 -36.18 -23.09
N VAL A 360 9.84 -34.99 -22.54
CA VAL A 360 8.89 -34.01 -23.08
C VAL A 360 9.63 -32.93 -23.84
N TRP A 361 9.08 -32.55 -24.98
CA TRP A 361 9.62 -31.57 -25.90
C TRP A 361 8.54 -30.57 -26.27
N LYS A 362 8.94 -29.31 -26.46
CA LYS A 362 8.07 -28.29 -27.05
C LYS A 362 8.78 -27.56 -28.18
N THR A 363 8.03 -26.96 -29.08
CA THR A 363 8.65 -26.09 -30.10
C THR A 363 9.34 -24.89 -29.47
N ALA A 364 10.57 -24.65 -29.85
CA ALA A 364 11.39 -23.57 -29.35
C ALA A 364 10.94 -22.20 -29.88
N SER A 365 11.12 -21.16 -29.05
CA SER A 365 10.91 -19.78 -29.46
C SER A 365 11.99 -19.33 -30.46
N LEU A 366 11.70 -18.27 -31.23
CA LEU A 366 12.68 -17.66 -32.13
C LEU A 366 13.94 -17.14 -31.40
N GLN A 367 13.84 -16.93 -30.08
CA GLN A 367 14.95 -16.47 -29.24
C GLN A 367 15.81 -17.62 -28.70
N THR A 368 15.33 -18.88 -28.71
CA THR A 368 16.09 -20.02 -28.19
C THR A 368 17.31 -20.31 -29.07
N PRO A 369 18.52 -20.40 -28.50
CA PRO A 369 19.74 -20.71 -29.23
C PRO A 369 19.64 -22.00 -30.04
N PHE A 370 20.20 -22.02 -31.26
CA PHE A 370 20.22 -23.23 -32.09
C PHE A 370 20.91 -24.42 -31.44
N SER A 371 21.90 -24.18 -30.59
CA SER A 371 22.63 -25.19 -29.83
C SER A 371 21.76 -25.98 -28.85
N GLU A 372 20.65 -25.39 -28.40
CA GLU A 372 19.75 -25.95 -27.37
C GLU A 372 18.51 -26.61 -27.99
N THR A 373 18.42 -26.64 -29.32
CA THR A 373 17.26 -27.19 -30.05
C THR A 373 17.66 -28.31 -31.00
N ARG A 374 16.69 -29.14 -31.38
CA ARG A 374 16.83 -30.16 -32.43
C ARG A 374 15.72 -30.00 -33.47
N GLN A 375 16.02 -30.28 -34.74
CA GLN A 375 14.97 -30.43 -35.74
C GLN A 375 14.24 -31.74 -35.47
N GLY A 376 12.90 -31.74 -35.53
CA GLY A 376 12.12 -32.93 -35.27
C GLY A 376 10.80 -32.97 -36.02
N VAL A 377 10.27 -34.19 -36.11
CA VAL A 377 8.93 -34.49 -36.59
C VAL A 377 8.14 -35.10 -35.45
N ALA A 378 7.04 -34.45 -35.08
CA ALA A 378 6.09 -34.95 -34.09
C ALA A 378 4.91 -35.61 -34.82
N ALA A 379 4.70 -36.90 -34.63
CA ALA A 379 3.63 -37.66 -35.27
C ALA A 379 2.82 -38.47 -34.25
N LEU A 380 1.55 -38.78 -34.52
CA LEU A 380 0.74 -39.62 -33.62
C LEU A 380 1.37 -41.01 -33.37
N ASN A 381 1.98 -41.58 -34.41
CA ASN A 381 2.68 -42.87 -34.42
C ASN A 381 4.11 -42.70 -34.96
N PRO A 382 5.07 -42.23 -34.15
CA PRO A 382 6.42 -41.92 -34.62
C PRO A 382 7.18 -43.16 -35.13
N ASP A 383 6.93 -44.34 -34.57
CA ASP A 383 7.67 -45.56 -34.95
C ASP A 383 7.26 -46.05 -36.35
N SER A 384 5.98 -45.96 -36.69
CA SER A 384 5.50 -46.26 -38.05
C SER A 384 6.09 -45.29 -39.08
N LEU A 385 6.27 -44.03 -38.70
CA LEU A 385 6.90 -43.03 -39.55
C LEU A 385 8.40 -43.33 -39.75
N LEU A 386 9.10 -43.71 -38.68
CA LEU A 386 10.51 -44.14 -38.77
C LEU A 386 10.67 -45.34 -39.70
N ASP A 387 9.78 -46.33 -39.62
CA ASP A 387 9.80 -47.52 -40.48
C ASP A 387 9.50 -47.16 -41.96
N GLU A 388 8.50 -46.31 -42.21
CA GLU A 388 8.09 -45.90 -43.56
C GLU A 388 9.21 -45.15 -44.31
N TYR A 389 9.92 -44.27 -43.61
CA TYR A 389 10.97 -43.43 -44.20
C TYR A 389 12.39 -43.99 -44.00
N GLY A 390 12.52 -45.22 -43.48
CA GLY A 390 13.82 -45.86 -43.27
C GLY A 390 14.75 -45.09 -42.33
N GLY A 391 14.18 -44.33 -41.38
CA GLY A 391 14.90 -43.51 -40.40
C GLY A 391 15.31 -42.11 -40.86
N ASP A 392 15.13 -41.73 -42.13
CA ASP A 392 15.43 -40.37 -42.63
C ASP A 392 14.15 -39.53 -42.74
N LEU A 393 14.00 -38.54 -41.84
CA LEU A 393 12.76 -37.78 -41.69
C LEU A 393 12.79 -36.41 -42.38
N THR A 394 13.81 -36.09 -43.19
CA THR A 394 13.93 -34.77 -43.82
C THR A 394 12.74 -34.46 -44.73
N ASP A 395 12.29 -35.45 -45.49
CA ASP A 395 11.31 -35.29 -46.57
C ASP A 395 9.87 -35.67 -46.17
N VAL A 396 9.60 -35.92 -44.88
CA VAL A 396 8.25 -36.22 -44.38
C VAL A 396 7.27 -35.08 -44.70
N GLU A 397 6.06 -35.36 -45.16
CA GLU A 397 5.06 -34.30 -45.36
C GLU A 397 4.36 -33.93 -44.04
N GLU A 398 4.15 -32.62 -43.81
CA GLU A 398 3.32 -32.16 -42.68
C GLU A 398 1.84 -32.43 -42.96
N VAL A 399 1.17 -33.04 -41.98
CA VAL A 399 -0.27 -33.28 -41.99
C VAL A 399 -0.83 -32.62 -40.74
N PRO A 400 -1.50 -31.46 -40.85
CA PRO A 400 -1.99 -30.71 -39.70
C PRO A 400 -2.75 -31.57 -38.70
N GLY A 401 -2.34 -31.51 -37.43
CA GLY A 401 -2.95 -32.28 -36.35
C GLY A 401 -2.54 -33.76 -36.24
N SER A 402 -1.71 -34.26 -37.16
CA SER A 402 -1.25 -35.67 -37.17
C SER A 402 0.26 -35.82 -37.30
N VAL A 403 0.90 -35.00 -38.15
CA VAL A 403 2.35 -34.96 -38.39
C VAL A 403 2.77 -33.50 -38.51
N GLU A 404 3.59 -33.02 -37.59
CA GLU A 404 4.01 -31.62 -37.49
C GLU A 404 5.53 -31.53 -37.39
N LYS A 405 6.15 -30.54 -38.04
CA LYS A 405 7.58 -30.31 -37.94
C LYS A 405 7.89 -29.06 -37.13
N GLY A 406 9.08 -29.06 -36.56
CA GLY A 406 9.58 -27.89 -35.84
C GLY A 406 10.97 -28.08 -35.28
N ARG A 407 11.48 -26.99 -34.72
CA ARG A 407 12.62 -27.02 -33.83
C ARG A 407 12.11 -27.23 -32.41
N PHE A 408 12.56 -28.29 -31.78
CA PHE A 408 12.13 -28.69 -30.44
C PHE A 408 13.23 -28.38 -29.43
N GLU A 409 12.82 -27.84 -28.29
CA GLU A 409 13.61 -27.78 -27.06
C GLU A 409 13.08 -28.83 -26.09
N ARG A 410 14.00 -29.50 -25.40
CA ARG A 410 13.66 -30.50 -24.39
C ARG A 410 13.28 -29.78 -23.10
N LEU A 411 12.23 -30.28 -22.45
CA LEU A 411 11.82 -29.84 -21.13
C LEU A 411 12.48 -30.70 -20.05
N THR A 412 12.74 -30.10 -18.89
CA THR A 412 13.39 -30.75 -17.76
C THR A 412 12.34 -31.26 -16.77
N PRO A 413 12.29 -32.57 -16.46
CA PRO A 413 11.36 -33.10 -15.45
C PRO A 413 11.65 -32.51 -14.06
N GLY A 414 10.60 -32.17 -13.32
CA GLY A 414 10.68 -31.50 -12.02
C GLY A 414 10.87 -29.98 -12.09
N GLU A 415 11.27 -29.43 -13.23
CA GLU A 415 11.38 -27.98 -13.45
C GLU A 415 10.30 -27.47 -14.40
N ASP A 416 10.15 -28.10 -15.56
CA ASP A 416 9.22 -27.68 -16.60
C ASP A 416 7.94 -28.52 -16.63
N TYR A 417 8.01 -29.78 -16.24
CA TYR A 417 6.87 -30.71 -16.19
C TYR A 417 6.98 -31.71 -15.04
N GLU A 418 5.85 -32.29 -14.66
CA GLU A 418 5.71 -33.39 -13.73
C GLU A 418 4.96 -34.55 -14.41
N TYR A 419 4.99 -35.74 -13.83
CA TYR A 419 4.35 -36.91 -14.42
C TYR A 419 3.84 -37.93 -13.39
N ASP A 420 2.86 -38.73 -13.80
CA ASP A 420 2.43 -39.96 -13.16
C ASP A 420 2.70 -41.15 -14.10
N PHE A 421 3.79 -41.87 -13.84
CA PHE A 421 4.22 -43.01 -14.65
C PHE A 421 3.27 -44.19 -14.64
N GLN A 422 2.45 -44.31 -13.59
CA GLN A 422 1.53 -45.42 -13.43
C GLN A 422 0.27 -45.19 -14.28
N ARG A 423 -0.25 -43.96 -14.28
CA ARG A 423 -1.42 -43.57 -15.08
C ARG A 423 -1.10 -43.13 -16.50
N GLY A 424 0.17 -42.95 -16.84
CA GLY A 424 0.59 -42.45 -18.15
C GLY A 424 0.08 -41.03 -18.41
N ILE A 425 0.16 -40.18 -17.39
CA ILE A 425 -0.25 -38.78 -17.43
C ILE A 425 0.97 -37.92 -17.16
N PHE A 426 1.08 -36.78 -17.83
CA PHE A 426 2.06 -35.75 -17.49
C PHE A 426 1.44 -34.37 -17.57
N TRP A 427 2.04 -33.40 -16.88
CA TRP A 427 1.57 -32.03 -16.95
C TRP A 427 2.67 -31.00 -16.89
N LEU A 428 2.43 -29.90 -17.59
CA LEU A 428 3.37 -28.79 -17.69
C LEU A 428 3.19 -27.82 -16.51
N LYS A 429 4.30 -27.33 -15.96
CA LYS A 429 4.28 -26.29 -14.91
C LYS A 429 3.87 -24.93 -15.47
N SER A 430 4.14 -24.68 -16.75
CA SER A 430 3.66 -23.51 -17.50
C SER A 430 2.69 -23.90 -18.60
N THR A 431 1.60 -23.14 -18.77
CA THR A 431 0.68 -23.33 -19.90
C THR A 431 1.37 -22.98 -21.22
N PRO A 432 1.39 -23.90 -22.21
CA PRO A 432 1.98 -23.64 -23.51
C PRO A 432 1.10 -22.70 -24.34
N GLN A 433 1.72 -21.95 -25.24
CA GLN A 433 1.03 -21.09 -26.20
C GLN A 433 0.26 -21.93 -27.23
N ASP A 434 -0.81 -21.38 -27.81
CA ASP A 434 -1.67 -22.11 -28.75
C ASP A 434 -0.93 -22.57 -30.03
N ASN A 435 0.11 -21.83 -30.44
CA ASN A 435 0.95 -22.14 -31.60
C ASN A 435 2.14 -23.06 -31.27
N GLU A 436 2.36 -23.43 -30.01
CA GLU A 436 3.42 -24.36 -29.62
C GLU A 436 2.97 -25.82 -29.83
N ILE A 437 3.86 -26.64 -30.38
CA ILE A 437 3.69 -28.09 -30.45
C ILE A 437 4.24 -28.68 -29.16
N ILE A 438 3.48 -29.60 -28.54
CA ILE A 438 3.99 -30.47 -27.47
C ILE A 438 4.13 -31.88 -28.04
N ALA A 439 5.32 -32.45 -27.85
CA ALA A 439 5.64 -33.79 -28.30
C ALA A 439 6.45 -34.52 -27.24
N ILE A 440 6.44 -35.85 -27.26
CA ILE A 440 7.13 -36.66 -26.27
C ILE A 440 7.87 -37.81 -26.93
N ALA A 441 8.84 -38.39 -26.23
CA ALA A 441 9.32 -39.74 -26.47
C ALA A 441 9.29 -40.47 -25.14
N TYR A 442 8.86 -41.73 -25.13
CA TYR A 442 8.72 -42.45 -23.87
C TYR A 442 8.96 -43.94 -24.06
N SER A 443 9.17 -44.63 -22.94
CA SER A 443 9.20 -46.09 -22.90
C SER A 443 8.26 -46.62 -21.84
N TYR A 444 7.64 -47.76 -22.11
CA TYR A 444 6.77 -48.45 -21.16
C TYR A 444 7.08 -49.95 -21.11
N GLY A 445 6.76 -50.60 -20.00
CA GLY A 445 6.97 -52.03 -19.80
C GLY A 445 7.00 -52.41 -18.32
N PRO A 446 7.00 -53.72 -18.00
CA PRO A 446 7.11 -54.18 -16.62
C PRO A 446 8.43 -53.80 -15.93
N ASN A 447 9.52 -53.63 -16.70
CA ASN A 447 10.84 -53.24 -16.21
C ASN A 447 11.75 -52.81 -17.39
N GLU A 448 12.91 -52.25 -17.07
CA GLU A 448 13.88 -51.73 -18.06
C GLU A 448 14.40 -52.80 -19.04
N SER A 449 14.41 -54.07 -18.65
CA SER A 449 14.87 -55.18 -19.51
C SER A 449 13.84 -55.62 -20.54
N ASN A 450 12.56 -55.29 -20.34
CA ASN A 450 11.47 -55.64 -21.23
C ASN A 450 10.59 -54.41 -21.44
N LEU A 451 11.13 -53.43 -22.17
CA LEU A 451 10.45 -52.19 -22.49
C LEU A 451 10.15 -52.08 -23.99
N THR A 452 9.14 -51.30 -24.32
CA THR A 452 8.87 -50.79 -25.66
C THR A 452 9.11 -49.28 -25.66
N LYS A 453 9.86 -48.78 -26.64
CA LYS A 453 10.09 -47.34 -26.87
C LYS A 453 9.10 -46.84 -27.90
N VAL A 454 8.68 -45.59 -27.75
CA VAL A 454 7.86 -44.87 -28.72
C VAL A 454 8.53 -43.53 -29.02
N GLY A 455 8.93 -43.35 -30.28
CA GLY A 455 9.77 -42.25 -30.70
C GLY A 455 11.22 -42.38 -30.21
N MET A 456 12.02 -41.34 -30.43
CA MET A 456 13.43 -41.31 -30.09
C MET A 456 13.65 -40.71 -28.70
N LEU A 457 14.07 -41.53 -27.73
CA LEU A 457 14.40 -41.06 -26.38
C LEU A 457 15.64 -40.17 -26.39
N PHE A 458 15.74 -39.25 -25.44
CA PHE A 458 16.85 -38.29 -25.37
C PHE A 458 18.23 -38.95 -25.36
N GLN A 459 18.38 -40.07 -24.64
CA GLN A 459 19.66 -40.80 -24.57
C GLN A 459 20.07 -41.39 -25.94
N ASP A 460 19.09 -41.87 -26.71
CA ASP A 460 19.33 -42.37 -28.06
C ASP A 460 19.66 -41.21 -29.01
N ILE A 461 18.93 -40.09 -28.90
CA ILE A 461 19.18 -38.87 -29.66
C ILE A 461 20.60 -38.35 -29.41
N ASP A 462 21.03 -38.24 -28.16
CA ASP A 462 22.34 -37.68 -27.81
C ASP A 462 23.49 -38.56 -28.35
N SER A 463 23.31 -39.88 -28.30
CA SER A 463 24.25 -40.85 -28.86
C SER A 463 24.36 -40.78 -30.38
N LEU A 464 23.24 -40.59 -31.08
CA LEU A 464 23.19 -40.47 -32.54
C LEU A 464 23.70 -39.10 -33.02
N ALA A 465 23.30 -38.03 -32.34
CA ALA A 465 23.67 -36.65 -32.66
C ALA A 465 25.17 -36.37 -32.49
N ALA A 466 25.87 -37.16 -31.65
CA ALA A 466 27.33 -37.11 -31.55
C ALA A 466 28.04 -37.41 -32.89
N ASN A 467 27.39 -38.16 -33.79
CA ASN A 467 27.93 -38.55 -35.09
C ASN A 467 27.27 -37.83 -36.28
N ASP A 468 26.07 -37.25 -36.08
CA ASP A 468 25.33 -36.51 -37.11
C ASP A 468 24.61 -35.28 -36.53
N SER A 469 25.16 -34.09 -36.80
CA SER A 469 24.56 -32.82 -36.37
C SER A 469 23.30 -32.43 -37.14
N SER A 470 22.97 -33.12 -38.23
CA SER A 470 21.75 -32.90 -39.03
C SER A 470 20.60 -33.86 -38.70
N LEU A 471 20.76 -34.71 -37.66
CA LEU A 471 19.74 -35.65 -37.21
C LEU A 471 18.39 -34.96 -36.96
N VAL A 472 17.36 -35.45 -37.65
CA VAL A 472 15.95 -35.08 -37.41
C VAL A 472 15.34 -36.11 -36.47
N ILE A 473 14.80 -35.67 -35.33
CA ILE A 473 14.27 -36.57 -34.29
C ILE A 473 12.79 -36.91 -34.54
N ALA A 474 12.39 -38.16 -34.30
CA ALA A 474 10.98 -38.56 -34.29
C ALA A 474 10.41 -38.52 -32.86
N LEU A 475 9.29 -37.84 -32.68
CA LEU A 475 8.59 -37.70 -31.41
C LEU A 475 7.10 -38.06 -31.58
N LYS A 476 6.46 -38.51 -30.51
CA LYS A 476 5.01 -38.66 -30.45
C LYS A 476 4.33 -37.30 -30.28
N LEU A 477 3.38 -36.97 -31.14
CA LEU A 477 2.59 -35.75 -31.07
C LEU A 477 1.55 -35.82 -29.94
N ILE A 478 1.58 -34.84 -29.04
CA ILE A 478 0.60 -34.70 -27.94
C ILE A 478 -0.33 -33.50 -28.15
N LYS A 479 0.22 -32.38 -28.60
CA LYS A 479 -0.54 -31.16 -28.93
C LYS A 479 0.01 -30.56 -30.23
N PRO A 480 -0.80 -30.46 -31.31
CA PRO A 480 -0.42 -29.76 -32.54
C PRO A 480 -0.54 -28.24 -32.39
N ARG A 481 -0.06 -27.51 -33.39
CA ARG A 481 -0.31 -26.06 -33.51
C ARG A 481 -1.79 -25.84 -33.75
N ALA A 482 -2.36 -24.79 -33.14
CA ALA A 482 -3.78 -24.44 -33.32
C ALA A 482 -4.70 -25.66 -33.09
N ASN A 483 -4.51 -26.33 -31.94
CA ASN A 483 -5.21 -27.55 -31.58
C ASN A 483 -6.73 -27.42 -31.76
N ASN A 484 -7.34 -28.42 -32.39
CA ASN A 484 -8.74 -28.39 -32.83
C ASN A 484 -9.43 -29.73 -32.49
N PRO A 485 -10.71 -29.73 -32.07
CA PRO A 485 -11.50 -30.94 -31.78
C PRO A 485 -11.53 -32.01 -32.88
N SER A 486 -11.36 -31.61 -34.14
CA SER A 486 -11.30 -32.53 -35.28
C SER A 486 -9.98 -33.30 -35.41
N TYR A 487 -8.93 -32.91 -34.69
CA TYR A 487 -7.63 -33.58 -34.74
C TYR A 487 -7.56 -34.72 -33.72
N PRO A 488 -6.97 -35.88 -34.05
CA PRO A 488 -6.88 -37.01 -33.13
C PRO A 488 -6.16 -36.67 -31.82
N ALA A 489 -5.11 -35.84 -31.89
CA ALA A 489 -4.36 -35.38 -30.72
C ALA A 489 -5.19 -34.55 -29.74
N TRP A 490 -6.36 -34.02 -30.14
CA TRP A 490 -7.24 -33.24 -29.26
C TRP A 490 -7.58 -33.98 -27.97
N ASN A 491 -7.87 -35.27 -28.09
CA ASN A 491 -8.32 -36.12 -26.98
C ASN A 491 -7.20 -36.49 -26.01
N LEU A 492 -5.93 -36.35 -26.41
CA LEU A 492 -4.78 -36.57 -25.52
C LEU A 492 -4.64 -35.45 -24.48
N THR A 493 -5.29 -34.30 -24.67
CA THR A 493 -5.36 -33.24 -23.64
C THR A 493 -6.48 -33.54 -22.65
N MET A 494 -6.14 -33.58 -21.36
CA MET A 494 -7.13 -33.78 -20.30
C MET A 494 -7.97 -32.51 -20.10
N ARG A 495 -9.28 -32.69 -19.98
CA ARG A 495 -10.28 -31.61 -19.77
C ARG A 495 -11.13 -31.84 -18.52
N ASN A 496 -10.68 -32.76 -17.67
CA ASN A 496 -11.35 -33.24 -16.48
C ASN A 496 -10.51 -32.99 -15.20
N VAL A 497 -9.52 -32.08 -15.29
CA VAL A 497 -8.62 -31.71 -14.19
C VAL A 497 -8.86 -30.27 -13.80
N TYR A 498 -9.09 -30.02 -12.51
CA TYR A 498 -9.40 -28.70 -11.95
C TYR A 498 -8.40 -28.33 -10.88
N ASN A 499 -7.97 -27.07 -10.88
CA ASN A 499 -7.12 -26.51 -9.83
C ASN A 499 -7.98 -26.01 -8.68
N LEU A 500 -7.75 -26.55 -7.49
CA LEU A 500 -8.50 -26.27 -6.28
C LEU A 500 -8.22 -24.86 -5.71
N GLY A 501 -7.30 -24.12 -6.31
CA GLY A 501 -6.98 -22.73 -5.98
C GLY A 501 -5.84 -22.55 -4.97
N ALA A 502 -5.34 -23.64 -4.39
CA ALA A 502 -4.21 -23.67 -3.47
C ALA A 502 -3.47 -25.00 -3.57
N SER A 503 -2.19 -25.01 -3.20
CA SER A 503 -1.38 -26.22 -3.02
C SER A 503 -1.18 -26.50 -1.52
N GLY A 504 -0.81 -27.72 -1.15
CA GLY A 504 -0.60 -28.12 0.24
C GLY A 504 -1.87 -28.01 1.09
N ILE A 505 -3.04 -28.31 0.49
CA ILE A 505 -4.34 -28.21 1.15
C ILE A 505 -4.43 -29.26 2.26
N SER A 506 -4.78 -28.83 3.48
CA SER A 506 -5.03 -29.76 4.60
C SER A 506 -6.32 -30.55 4.32
N PRO A 507 -6.31 -31.89 4.46
CA PRO A 507 -7.54 -32.68 4.40
C PRO A 507 -8.55 -32.25 5.47
N GLU A 508 -8.08 -31.81 6.65
CA GLU A 508 -8.96 -31.31 7.70
C GLU A 508 -9.64 -29.99 7.31
N GLY A 509 -10.96 -30.03 7.19
CA GLY A 509 -11.77 -28.86 6.82
C GLY A 509 -11.72 -28.52 5.33
N PHE A 510 -11.23 -29.45 4.50
CA PHE A 510 -11.51 -29.43 3.07
C PHE A 510 -12.90 -30.04 2.83
N ASP A 511 -13.71 -29.33 2.06
CA ASP A 511 -14.98 -29.83 1.54
C ASP A 511 -15.12 -29.38 0.08
N LEU A 512 -15.75 -30.23 -0.74
CA LEU A 512 -16.03 -29.93 -2.13
C LEU A 512 -17.44 -30.36 -2.45
N ARG A 513 -18.24 -29.46 -3.03
CA ARG A 513 -19.60 -29.74 -3.50
C ARG A 513 -19.72 -29.40 -4.97
N VAL A 514 -20.30 -30.31 -5.75
CA VAL A 514 -20.66 -30.04 -7.14
C VAL A 514 -22.09 -29.51 -7.18
N ILE A 515 -22.24 -28.29 -7.67
CA ILE A 515 -23.49 -27.54 -7.67
C ILE A 515 -23.94 -27.30 -9.11
N TYR A 516 -25.19 -27.62 -9.40
CA TYR A 516 -25.90 -27.18 -10.60
C TYR A 516 -26.55 -25.81 -10.34
N SER A 517 -26.22 -24.79 -11.13
CA SER A 517 -26.65 -23.39 -10.88
C SER A 517 -26.99 -22.66 -12.19
N VAL A 518 -28.14 -22.99 -12.78
CA VAL A 518 -28.67 -22.37 -14.01
C VAL A 518 -29.83 -21.41 -13.73
N THR A 519 -30.64 -21.68 -12.72
CA THR A 519 -31.86 -20.92 -12.38
C THR A 519 -31.63 -19.88 -11.27
N GLY A 520 -30.41 -19.75 -10.76
CA GLY A 520 -30.06 -18.95 -9.58
C GLY A 520 -30.38 -19.65 -8.25
N GLU A 521 -30.85 -20.90 -8.29
CA GLU A 521 -30.95 -21.78 -7.13
C GLU A 521 -29.89 -22.87 -7.24
N ASP A 522 -29.07 -23.01 -6.20
CA ASP A 522 -28.01 -23.99 -6.15
C ASP A 522 -28.57 -25.37 -5.79
N GLN A 523 -28.33 -26.34 -6.67
CA GLN A 523 -28.73 -27.73 -6.47
C GLN A 523 -27.51 -28.64 -6.42
N ASP A 524 -27.30 -29.34 -5.31
CA ASP A 524 -26.22 -30.33 -5.12
C ASP A 524 -26.68 -31.78 -5.38
N VAL A 525 -27.99 -31.96 -5.62
CA VAL A 525 -28.64 -33.25 -5.88
C VAL A 525 -29.30 -33.26 -7.25
N ASP A 526 -29.11 -34.36 -7.97
CA ASP A 526 -29.86 -34.65 -9.18
C ASP A 526 -31.30 -35.05 -8.82
N GLN A 527 -32.28 -34.27 -9.26
CA GLN A 527 -33.69 -34.46 -8.88
C GLN A 527 -34.30 -35.77 -9.40
N LYS A 528 -33.74 -36.33 -10.49
CA LYS A 528 -34.25 -37.56 -11.12
C LYS A 528 -33.82 -38.81 -10.37
N SER A 529 -32.55 -38.87 -9.97
CA SER A 529 -31.99 -39.99 -9.22
C SER A 529 -32.09 -39.84 -7.69
N GLY A 530 -32.22 -38.62 -7.19
CA GLY A 530 -32.18 -38.29 -5.76
C GLY A 530 -30.78 -38.38 -5.14
N LYS A 531 -29.73 -38.51 -5.95
CA LYS A 531 -28.32 -38.67 -5.51
C LYS A 531 -27.53 -37.37 -5.69
N THR A 532 -26.51 -37.16 -4.88
CA THR A 532 -25.64 -35.97 -4.97
C THR A 532 -24.82 -36.00 -6.26
N TYR A 533 -24.49 -34.83 -6.81
CA TYR A 533 -23.58 -34.75 -7.94
C TYR A 533 -22.18 -35.26 -7.60
N ASN A 534 -21.73 -35.08 -6.35
CA ASN A 534 -20.50 -35.69 -5.86
C ASN A 534 -20.52 -37.22 -6.06
N TYR A 535 -21.59 -37.91 -5.65
CA TYR A 535 -21.71 -39.35 -5.85
C TYR A 535 -21.77 -39.73 -7.34
N LEU A 536 -22.59 -39.01 -8.12
CA LEU A 536 -22.82 -39.31 -9.53
C LEU A 536 -21.55 -39.12 -10.39
N LEU A 537 -20.71 -38.15 -10.03
CA LEU A 537 -19.44 -37.86 -10.69
C LEU A 537 -18.25 -38.62 -10.11
N GLY A 538 -18.49 -39.53 -9.15
CA GLY A 538 -17.47 -40.40 -8.57
C GLY A 538 -16.56 -39.71 -7.56
N LEU A 539 -16.99 -38.65 -6.88
CA LEU A 539 -16.20 -37.99 -5.83
C LEU A 539 -16.50 -38.51 -4.42
N ASP A 540 -17.65 -39.19 -4.24
CA ASP A 540 -18.17 -39.72 -2.97
C ASP A 540 -18.77 -41.09 -3.25
N ARG A 541 -18.00 -42.15 -3.06
CA ARG A 541 -18.42 -43.53 -3.38
C ARG A 541 -18.21 -44.49 -2.22
N VAL A 542 -17.35 -44.15 -1.26
CA VAL A 542 -17.10 -44.98 -0.08
C VAL A 542 -17.55 -44.27 1.19
N ASN A 543 -17.78 -45.05 2.24
CA ASN A 543 -18.03 -44.52 3.58
C ASN A 543 -16.71 -44.36 4.38
N GLU A 544 -16.81 -43.88 5.62
CA GLU A 544 -15.69 -43.81 6.58
C GLU A 544 -14.92 -45.14 6.81
N GLN A 545 -15.51 -46.30 6.49
CA GLN A 545 -14.86 -47.61 6.59
C GLN A 545 -14.26 -48.09 5.25
N ASP A 546 -14.11 -47.19 4.26
CA ASP A 546 -13.61 -47.47 2.91
C ASP A 546 -14.47 -48.50 2.12
N GLN A 547 -15.74 -48.69 2.49
CA GLN A 547 -16.64 -49.60 1.80
C GLN A 547 -17.48 -48.83 0.78
N VAL A 548 -17.65 -49.37 -0.43
CA VAL A 548 -18.52 -48.76 -1.45
C VAL A 548 -19.99 -48.83 -1.02
N VAL A 549 -20.64 -47.67 -0.94
CA VAL A 549 -22.04 -47.54 -0.52
C VAL A 549 -22.85 -46.82 -1.59
N GLU A 550 -24.07 -47.29 -1.83
CA GLU A 550 -24.98 -46.63 -2.76
C GLU A 550 -25.39 -45.24 -2.23
N GLY A 551 -25.19 -44.20 -3.05
CA GLY A 551 -25.51 -42.82 -2.70
C GLY A 551 -24.42 -42.10 -1.91
N GLY A 552 -23.33 -42.78 -1.55
CA GLY A 552 -22.22 -42.20 -0.82
C GLY A 552 -22.55 -41.89 0.65
N ASP A 553 -21.62 -41.27 1.36
CA ASP A 553 -21.83 -40.77 2.73
C ASP A 553 -21.91 -39.23 2.79
N LYS A 554 -21.93 -38.56 1.63
CA LYS A 554 -21.93 -37.10 1.44
C LYS A 554 -20.62 -36.43 1.83
N ILE A 555 -19.55 -37.20 1.99
CA ILE A 555 -18.19 -36.70 2.21
C ILE A 555 -17.37 -37.14 1.00
N VAL A 556 -16.54 -36.23 0.49
CA VAL A 556 -15.67 -36.57 -0.64
C VAL A 556 -14.56 -37.56 -0.23
N ASP A 557 -14.24 -38.50 -1.12
CA ASP A 557 -13.30 -39.59 -0.87
C ASP A 557 -11.82 -39.12 -0.89
N LEU A 558 -11.38 -38.29 0.06
CA LEU A 558 -10.04 -37.67 0.08
C LEU A 558 -8.87 -38.67 0.12
N ASN A 559 -9.11 -39.89 0.59
CA ASN A 559 -8.10 -40.96 0.59
C ASN A 559 -7.79 -41.49 -0.82
N ARG A 560 -8.61 -41.17 -1.82
CA ARG A 560 -8.42 -41.58 -3.22
C ARG A 560 -7.50 -40.59 -3.93
N ARG A 561 -6.19 -40.78 -3.77
CA ARG A 561 -5.13 -39.93 -4.39
C ARG A 561 -5.17 -39.87 -5.91
N PHE A 562 -5.89 -40.79 -6.56
CA PHE A 562 -6.08 -40.70 -8.01
C PHE A 562 -7.15 -39.68 -8.42
N ILE A 563 -7.97 -39.22 -7.47
CA ILE A 563 -9.00 -38.18 -7.61
C ILE A 563 -8.49 -36.87 -7.03
N PHE A 564 -8.01 -36.88 -5.78
CA PHE A 564 -7.56 -35.67 -5.09
C PHE A 564 -6.03 -35.67 -4.89
N ASP A 565 -5.36 -34.74 -5.56
CA ASP A 565 -3.97 -34.37 -5.26
C ASP A 565 -3.96 -33.05 -4.50
N LEU A 566 -4.28 -33.11 -3.20
CA LEU A 566 -4.30 -31.93 -2.32
C LEU A 566 -2.91 -31.31 -2.12
N GLY A 567 -1.84 -32.09 -2.33
CA GLY A 567 -0.47 -31.62 -2.25
C GLY A 567 -0.15 -30.62 -3.36
N ASN A 568 -0.51 -30.94 -4.60
CA ASN A 568 -0.34 -30.04 -5.74
C ASN A 568 -1.56 -29.14 -5.99
N GLY A 569 -2.70 -29.42 -5.35
CA GLY A 569 -3.91 -28.62 -5.47
C GLY A 569 -4.81 -28.99 -6.65
N TYR A 570 -4.84 -30.26 -7.05
CA TYR A 570 -5.60 -30.70 -8.23
C TYR A 570 -6.70 -31.71 -7.88
N LEU A 571 -7.83 -31.56 -8.56
CA LEU A 571 -8.90 -32.56 -8.65
C LEU A 571 -8.86 -33.19 -10.06
N PHE A 572 -8.78 -34.51 -10.11
CA PHE A 572 -8.93 -35.33 -11.30
C PHE A 572 -10.28 -36.03 -11.24
N PHE A 573 -11.20 -35.67 -12.13
CA PHE A 573 -12.45 -36.43 -12.21
C PHE A 573 -12.18 -37.85 -12.74
N PRO A 574 -12.85 -38.88 -12.17
CA PRO A 574 -12.80 -40.25 -12.68
C PRO A 574 -13.25 -40.40 -14.13
N SER A 575 -14.15 -39.53 -14.60
CA SER A 575 -14.63 -39.46 -15.98
C SER A 575 -13.75 -38.55 -16.84
N LEU A 576 -13.56 -38.88 -18.12
CA LEU A 576 -12.92 -38.00 -19.11
C LEU A 576 -13.80 -36.77 -19.44
N ARG A 577 -15.11 -36.93 -19.32
CA ARG A 577 -16.12 -35.90 -19.57
C ARG A 577 -17.11 -35.88 -18.40
N PRO A 578 -16.71 -35.37 -17.22
CA PRO A 578 -17.54 -35.45 -16.02
C PRO A 578 -18.92 -34.84 -16.21
N PHE A 579 -19.01 -33.71 -16.91
CA PHE A 579 -20.29 -33.01 -17.12
C PHE A 579 -21.03 -33.37 -18.42
N ASP A 580 -20.46 -34.24 -19.25
CA ASP A 580 -21.07 -34.74 -20.50
C ASP A 580 -20.68 -36.21 -20.69
N PRO A 581 -21.07 -37.08 -19.73
CA PRO A 581 -20.60 -38.46 -19.70
C PRO A 581 -21.17 -39.23 -20.91
N PRO A 582 -20.35 -40.05 -21.61
CA PRO A 582 -20.86 -40.87 -22.69
C PRO A 582 -21.90 -41.89 -22.17
N PRO A 583 -22.81 -42.39 -23.02
CA PRO A 583 -23.92 -43.27 -22.60
C PRO A 583 -23.53 -44.52 -21.81
N ASN A 584 -22.30 -45.02 -21.99
CA ASN A 584 -21.79 -46.21 -21.31
C ASN A 584 -20.94 -45.89 -20.07
N SER A 585 -20.82 -44.62 -19.68
CA SER A 585 -20.05 -44.22 -18.51
C SER A 585 -20.75 -44.66 -17.22
N PRO A 586 -20.01 -45.14 -16.20
CA PRO A 586 -20.58 -45.42 -14.88
C PRO A 586 -20.99 -44.15 -14.10
N PHE A 587 -20.69 -42.96 -14.62
CA PHE A 587 -20.89 -41.65 -13.99
C PHE A 587 -22.09 -40.88 -14.57
N PHE A 588 -23.19 -41.58 -14.83
CA PHE A 588 -24.36 -41.03 -15.52
C PHE A 588 -25.30 -40.25 -14.58
N PHE A 589 -25.85 -39.14 -15.09
CA PHE A 589 -26.90 -38.33 -14.46
C PHE A 589 -27.84 -37.77 -15.55
N ASP A 590 -28.87 -37.02 -15.14
CA ASP A 590 -29.92 -36.53 -16.05
C ASP A 590 -29.39 -35.81 -17.30
N GLU A 591 -29.77 -36.31 -18.48
CA GLU A 591 -29.26 -35.88 -19.79
C GLU A 591 -29.54 -34.39 -20.06
N ASP A 592 -30.67 -33.86 -19.58
CA ASP A 592 -31.01 -32.44 -19.74
C ASP A 592 -30.00 -31.49 -19.06
N ARG A 593 -29.24 -32.01 -18.10
CA ARG A 593 -28.24 -31.26 -17.35
C ARG A 593 -26.83 -31.40 -17.92
N HIS A 594 -26.60 -32.20 -18.97
CA HIS A 594 -25.27 -32.36 -19.59
C HIS A 594 -24.74 -31.03 -20.15
N VAL A 595 -23.40 -30.90 -20.17
CA VAL A 595 -22.66 -29.69 -20.55
C VAL A 595 -21.62 -30.03 -21.62
N GLU A 596 -22.02 -29.84 -22.87
CA GLU A 596 -21.19 -30.08 -24.05
C GLU A 596 -20.11 -28.98 -24.23
N ILE A 597 -19.01 -29.06 -23.48
CA ILE A 597 -17.88 -28.09 -23.55
C ILE A 597 -16.57 -28.71 -24.05
N TYR A 598 -16.49 -30.03 -24.17
CA TYR A 598 -15.23 -30.76 -24.43
C TYR A 598 -14.76 -30.71 -25.89
N ASP A 599 -15.66 -30.37 -26.82
CA ASP A 599 -15.42 -30.31 -28.26
C ASP A 599 -15.54 -28.88 -28.82
N ILE A 600 -15.35 -27.86 -27.96
CA ILE A 600 -15.48 -26.44 -28.31
C ILE A 600 -14.15 -25.71 -28.07
N THR A 601 -13.82 -24.78 -28.95
CA THR A 601 -12.66 -23.86 -28.80
C THR A 601 -13.08 -22.42 -28.52
N ASN A 602 -14.33 -22.05 -28.81
CA ASN A 602 -14.86 -20.72 -28.56
C ASN A 602 -15.26 -20.54 -27.09
N THR A 603 -14.47 -19.77 -26.36
CA THR A 603 -14.67 -19.51 -24.93
C THR A 603 -16.01 -18.85 -24.58
N THR A 604 -16.58 -18.06 -25.50
CA THR A 604 -17.89 -17.42 -25.27
C THR A 604 -19.00 -18.45 -25.30
N GLU A 605 -18.91 -19.41 -26.22
CA GLU A 605 -19.88 -20.49 -26.35
C GLU A 605 -19.78 -21.47 -25.17
N GLU A 606 -18.58 -21.85 -24.74
CA GLU A 606 -18.38 -22.67 -23.55
C GLU A 606 -19.01 -22.03 -22.30
N ARG A 607 -18.77 -20.73 -22.09
CA ARG A 607 -19.36 -19.99 -20.96
C ARG A 607 -20.88 -19.98 -21.00
N ALA A 608 -21.47 -19.89 -22.20
CA ALA A 608 -22.92 -19.91 -22.37
C ALA A 608 -23.54 -21.29 -22.11
N ARG A 609 -22.76 -22.37 -22.29
CA ARG A 609 -23.17 -23.75 -22.02
C ARG A 609 -22.92 -24.20 -20.58
N SER A 610 -22.20 -23.43 -19.78
CA SER A 610 -21.90 -23.70 -18.37
C SER A 610 -23.17 -23.87 -17.54
N LYS A 611 -23.24 -24.95 -16.76
CA LYS A 611 -24.36 -25.24 -15.86
C LYS A 611 -23.91 -25.61 -14.43
N PHE A 612 -22.65 -26.03 -14.25
CA PHE A 612 -22.13 -26.50 -12.97
C PHE A 612 -21.02 -25.61 -12.40
N GLU A 613 -20.91 -25.65 -11.08
CA GLU A 613 -19.85 -25.05 -10.27
C GLU A 613 -19.32 -26.08 -9.26
N LEU A 614 -18.01 -26.09 -9.06
CA LEU A 614 -17.34 -26.74 -7.95
C LEU A 614 -17.22 -25.72 -6.82
N GLU A 615 -17.97 -25.90 -5.75
CA GLU A 615 -17.79 -25.12 -4.54
C GLU A 615 -16.80 -25.82 -3.62
N ILE A 616 -15.66 -25.18 -3.42
CA ILE A 616 -14.55 -25.70 -2.62
C ILE A 616 -14.46 -24.85 -1.37
N THR A 617 -14.55 -25.50 -0.22
CA THR A 617 -14.32 -24.87 1.08
C THR A 617 -13.02 -25.40 1.65
N THR A 618 -12.12 -24.49 2.00
CA THR A 618 -10.86 -24.84 2.66
C THR A 618 -10.72 -24.08 3.96
N LYS A 619 -10.12 -24.71 4.97
CA LYS A 619 -9.63 -24.03 6.16
C LYS A 619 -8.19 -23.59 5.94
N ALA A 620 -8.03 -22.48 5.22
CA ALA A 620 -6.72 -21.88 5.04
C ALA A 620 -6.26 -21.25 6.36
N ILE A 621 -5.14 -21.74 6.91
CA ILE A 621 -4.48 -21.13 8.06
C ILE A 621 -3.68 -19.95 7.51
N SER A 622 -4.27 -18.75 7.54
CA SER A 622 -3.56 -17.56 7.05
C SER A 622 -2.56 -17.11 8.11
N ASN A 623 -1.26 -17.25 7.82
CA ASN A 623 -0.19 -16.62 8.60
C ASN A 623 0.09 -15.17 8.15
N LYS A 624 -0.61 -14.71 7.11
CA LYS A 624 -0.49 -13.37 6.52
C LYS A 624 -1.75 -12.55 6.84
N TYR A 625 -1.54 -11.33 7.30
CA TYR A 625 -2.58 -10.40 7.74
C TYR A 625 -2.41 -9.07 7.01
N GLU A 626 -3.47 -8.62 6.34
CA GLU A 626 -3.50 -7.30 5.71
C GLU A 626 -4.02 -6.27 6.72
N LEU A 627 -3.12 -5.44 7.21
CA LEU A 627 -3.37 -4.34 8.13
C LEU A 627 -3.75 -3.04 7.37
N GLY A 628 -3.56 -3.05 6.04
CA GLY A 628 -3.79 -1.91 5.16
C GLY A 628 -2.57 -0.99 5.05
N PHE A 629 -2.44 -0.30 3.92
CA PHE A 629 -1.27 0.50 3.59
C PHE A 629 -0.86 1.50 4.69
N ASN A 630 0.46 1.69 4.85
CA ASN A 630 1.10 2.69 5.71
C ASN A 630 0.83 2.51 7.21
N VAL A 631 1.07 1.30 7.68
CA VAL A 631 1.21 1.05 9.13
C VAL A 631 2.41 1.85 9.64
N LEU A 632 2.26 2.54 10.77
CA LEU A 632 3.31 3.33 11.38
C LEU A 632 4.40 2.42 11.94
N GLU A 633 5.66 2.75 11.64
CA GLU A 633 6.80 1.98 12.11
C GLU A 633 6.86 1.94 13.65
N GLY A 634 7.03 0.74 14.21
CA GLY A 634 7.04 0.42 15.63
C GLY A 634 5.69 0.49 16.34
N SER A 635 4.59 0.80 15.64
CA SER A 635 3.27 0.95 16.28
C SER A 635 2.59 -0.39 16.59
N GLU A 636 3.02 -1.46 15.93
CA GLU A 636 2.37 -2.75 16.01
C GLU A 636 2.67 -3.49 17.32
N THR A 637 1.65 -4.09 17.92
CA THR A 637 1.76 -5.08 18.98
C THR A 637 1.04 -6.35 18.53
N VAL A 638 1.82 -7.41 18.32
CA VAL A 638 1.32 -8.72 17.88
C VAL A 638 1.31 -9.67 19.07
N VAL A 639 0.16 -10.29 19.33
CA VAL A 639 -0.03 -11.29 20.39
C VAL A 639 -0.59 -12.56 19.78
N LEU A 640 0.06 -13.69 20.05
CA LEU A 640 -0.37 -15.02 19.64
C LEU A 640 -0.66 -15.86 20.89
N ASN A 641 -1.90 -16.32 21.07
CA ASN A 641 -2.34 -17.11 22.22
C ASN A 641 -1.96 -16.46 23.58
N GLY A 642 -2.07 -15.14 23.67
CA GLY A 642 -1.69 -14.36 24.86
C GLY A 642 -0.19 -14.10 25.01
N ARG A 643 0.68 -14.67 24.16
CA ARG A 643 2.12 -14.37 24.12
C ARG A 643 2.42 -13.26 23.13
N LYS A 644 3.04 -12.18 23.59
CA LYS A 644 3.55 -11.12 22.71
C LYS A 644 4.68 -11.67 21.81
N LEU A 645 4.57 -11.43 20.52
CA LEU A 645 5.54 -11.84 19.51
C LEU A 645 6.61 -10.75 19.29
N THR A 646 7.80 -11.18 18.87
CA THR A 646 8.92 -10.28 18.57
C THR A 646 9.09 -10.11 17.05
N ARG A 647 9.17 -8.85 16.60
CA ARG A 647 9.47 -8.47 15.21
C ARG A 647 10.78 -9.10 14.71
N ASP A 648 10.82 -9.48 13.43
CA ASP A 648 11.92 -10.09 12.67
C ASP A 648 12.40 -11.45 13.20
N LYS A 649 11.76 -11.97 14.25
CA LYS A 649 12.00 -13.30 14.82
C LYS A 649 10.76 -14.17 14.76
N ASP A 650 9.66 -13.67 15.32
CA ASP A 650 8.39 -14.38 15.42
C ASP A 650 7.40 -13.93 14.33
N TYR A 651 7.55 -12.73 13.77
CA TYR A 651 6.77 -12.21 12.64
C TYR A 651 7.57 -11.16 11.86
N THR A 652 7.16 -10.87 10.62
CA THR A 652 7.65 -9.77 9.79
C THR A 652 6.48 -8.90 9.36
N ILE A 653 6.75 -7.66 8.97
CA ILE A 653 5.73 -6.77 8.41
C ILE A 653 6.38 -5.79 7.45
N ASP A 654 5.72 -5.64 6.32
CA ASP A 654 5.93 -4.54 5.38
C ASP A 654 5.00 -3.39 5.77
N TYR A 655 5.58 -2.33 6.33
CA TYR A 655 4.85 -1.16 6.80
C TYR A 655 4.18 -0.37 5.68
N PHE A 656 4.75 -0.40 4.48
CA PHE A 656 4.20 0.33 3.35
C PHE A 656 2.94 -0.36 2.84
N SER A 657 3.03 -1.66 2.57
CA SER A 657 1.87 -2.46 2.11
C SER A 657 0.91 -2.80 3.25
N GLY A 658 1.35 -2.68 4.50
CA GLY A 658 0.60 -3.11 5.69
C GLY A 658 0.44 -4.62 5.78
N THR A 659 1.35 -5.37 5.18
CA THR A 659 1.30 -6.82 5.18
C THR A 659 2.12 -7.35 6.35
N LEU A 660 1.47 -8.02 7.30
CA LEU A 660 2.13 -8.69 8.42
C LEU A 660 2.11 -10.20 8.24
N GLU A 661 3.26 -10.86 8.34
CA GLU A 661 3.37 -12.32 8.25
C GLU A 661 3.97 -12.90 9.53
N ILE A 662 3.25 -13.82 10.19
CA ILE A 662 3.72 -14.53 11.38
C ILE A 662 4.57 -15.73 10.96
N ILE A 663 5.80 -15.76 11.45
CA ILE A 663 6.80 -16.82 11.21
C ILE A 663 6.68 -17.92 12.26
N ALA A 664 6.28 -17.56 13.50
CA ALA A 664 6.14 -18.46 14.63
C ALA A 664 5.28 -19.69 14.27
N PRO A 665 5.82 -20.93 14.38
CA PRO A 665 5.14 -22.15 13.90
C PRO A 665 3.83 -22.43 14.64
N GLU A 666 3.65 -21.91 15.86
CA GLU A 666 2.42 -22.05 16.63
C GLU A 666 1.24 -21.30 16.00
N ALA A 667 1.50 -20.32 15.12
CA ALA A 667 0.46 -19.62 14.35
C ALA A 667 -0.12 -20.48 13.22
N ARG A 668 0.51 -21.63 12.91
CA ARG A 668 0.03 -22.61 11.92
C ARG A 668 -0.96 -23.61 12.50
N ARG A 669 -1.41 -23.41 13.73
CA ARG A 669 -2.42 -24.26 14.37
C ARG A 669 -3.81 -23.70 14.10
N THR A 670 -4.78 -24.57 13.90
CA THR A 670 -6.19 -24.21 13.64
C THR A 670 -6.86 -23.50 14.82
N ASP A 671 -6.36 -23.68 16.04
CA ASP A 671 -6.85 -23.08 17.29
C ASP A 671 -6.14 -21.77 17.69
N ALA A 672 -5.21 -21.27 16.87
CA ALA A 672 -4.44 -20.07 17.19
C ALA A 672 -5.30 -18.80 17.25
N GLN A 673 -5.12 -17.99 18.30
CA GLN A 673 -5.71 -16.67 18.49
C GLN A 673 -4.66 -15.59 18.25
N VAL A 674 -4.93 -14.67 17.33
CA VAL A 674 -4.01 -13.61 16.95
C VAL A 674 -4.66 -12.24 17.16
N GLU A 675 -3.98 -11.38 17.93
CA GLU A 675 -4.38 -10.00 18.16
C GLU A 675 -3.27 -9.07 17.68
N ILE A 676 -3.62 -8.13 16.80
CA ILE A 676 -2.71 -7.16 16.21
C ILE A 676 -3.28 -5.76 16.45
N GLU A 677 -2.64 -5.01 17.34
CA GLU A 677 -2.89 -3.59 17.53
C GLU A 677 -1.85 -2.80 16.74
N TYR A 678 -2.25 -1.77 16.00
CA TYR A 678 -1.32 -0.97 15.21
C TYR A 678 -1.89 0.41 14.89
N GLU A 679 -1.01 1.36 14.61
CA GLU A 679 -1.41 2.67 14.11
C GLU A 679 -1.13 2.73 12.61
N ARG A 680 -1.96 3.42 11.84
CA ARG A 680 -1.71 3.63 10.41
C ARG A 680 -1.75 5.12 10.09
N GLY A 681 -0.78 5.57 9.32
CA GLY A 681 -0.80 6.91 8.77
C GLY A 681 -1.64 6.93 7.49
N GLN A 682 -2.51 7.93 7.35
CA GLN A 682 -3.22 8.13 6.09
C GLN A 682 -2.25 8.75 5.08
N LEU A 683 -1.87 7.99 4.06
CA LEU A 683 -0.89 8.39 3.02
C LEU A 683 -1.32 9.63 2.23
N PHE A 684 -2.63 9.86 2.11
CA PHE A 684 -3.23 11.00 1.45
C PHE A 684 -4.57 11.35 2.11
N GLN A 685 -4.65 12.49 2.81
CA GLN A 685 -5.95 13.06 3.18
C GLN A 685 -6.53 13.82 1.98
N LEU A 686 -7.13 13.12 1.02
CA LEU A 686 -8.09 13.79 0.11
C LEU A 686 -9.37 14.15 0.88
N ASP A 687 -9.75 13.31 1.85
CA ASP A 687 -10.97 13.51 2.61
C ASP A 687 -10.76 14.52 3.74
N LYS A 688 -11.51 15.62 3.67
CA LYS A 688 -11.48 16.67 4.70
C LYS A 688 -12.50 16.33 5.77
N LYS A 689 -12.01 15.91 6.95
CA LYS A 689 -12.79 15.70 8.17
C LYS A 689 -12.75 16.98 9.02
N THR A 690 -13.87 17.68 9.11
CA THR A 690 -14.04 18.92 9.87
C THR A 690 -14.83 18.66 11.14
N LEU A 691 -14.34 19.17 12.26
CA LEU A 691 -15.02 19.15 13.56
C LEU A 691 -15.17 20.57 14.09
N LEU A 692 -16.43 20.99 14.26
CA LEU A 692 -16.80 22.24 14.91
C LEU A 692 -17.60 21.89 16.16
N GLY A 693 -17.32 22.52 17.29
CA GLY A 693 -18.04 22.20 18.50
C GLY A 693 -17.98 23.31 19.54
N GLY A 694 -18.96 23.29 20.44
CA GLY A 694 -19.04 24.18 21.58
C GLY A 694 -19.64 23.45 22.77
N ARG A 695 -19.11 23.73 23.96
CA ARG A 695 -19.64 23.29 25.23
C ARG A 695 -19.87 24.48 26.13
N LEU A 696 -21.06 24.58 26.69
CA LEU A 696 -21.42 25.54 27.73
C LEU A 696 -21.67 24.77 29.02
N GLU A 697 -21.05 25.21 30.11
CA GLU A 697 -21.16 24.58 31.43
C GLU A 697 -21.46 25.64 32.47
N TYR A 698 -22.40 25.36 33.36
CA TYR A 698 -22.70 26.18 34.52
C TYR A 698 -22.37 25.41 35.80
N ASN A 699 -21.44 25.96 36.58
CA ASN A 699 -20.95 25.36 37.81
C ASN A 699 -21.73 25.91 39.02
N PHE A 700 -22.35 25.00 39.79
CA PHE A 700 -23.09 25.32 41.03
C PHE A 700 -22.22 25.21 42.29
N GLY A 701 -20.94 24.86 42.14
CA GLY A 701 -19.98 24.67 43.22
C GLY A 701 -18.93 23.63 42.84
N GLU A 702 -18.13 23.19 43.80
CA GLU A 702 -17.18 22.10 43.56
C GLU A 702 -17.94 20.82 43.14
N ARG A 703 -17.65 20.32 41.94
CA ARG A 703 -18.17 19.04 41.41
C ARG A 703 -19.69 18.99 41.24
N LYS A 704 -20.33 20.14 40.98
CA LYS A 704 -21.76 20.26 40.66
C LYS A 704 -21.95 21.09 39.40
N PHE A 705 -22.37 20.49 38.29
CA PHE A 705 -22.52 21.20 37.03
C PHE A 705 -23.71 20.72 36.19
N VAL A 706 -24.16 21.62 35.31
CA VAL A 706 -25.00 21.30 34.14
C VAL A 706 -24.25 21.77 32.90
N GLY A 707 -24.12 20.90 31.91
CA GLY A 707 -23.45 21.13 30.65
C GLY A 707 -24.36 20.90 29.46
N LEU A 708 -24.11 21.66 28.39
CA LEU A 708 -24.70 21.52 27.06
C LEU A 708 -23.54 21.46 26.07
N THR A 709 -23.48 20.40 25.27
CA THR A 709 -22.52 20.27 24.17
C THR A 709 -23.26 20.27 22.84
N ALA A 710 -22.68 20.90 21.83
CA ALA A 710 -23.09 20.77 20.43
C ALA A 710 -21.84 20.58 19.55
N ILE A 711 -21.86 19.56 18.71
CA ILE A 711 -20.75 19.18 17.82
C ILE A 711 -21.31 18.94 16.42
N TYR A 712 -20.65 19.54 15.44
CA TYR A 712 -20.86 19.31 14.02
C TYR A 712 -19.63 18.64 13.44
N TYR A 713 -19.81 17.45 12.88
CA TYR A 713 -18.80 16.67 12.18
C TYR A 713 -19.18 16.58 10.71
N SER A 714 -18.22 16.86 9.82
CA SER A 714 -18.41 16.80 8.37
C SER A 714 -17.23 16.12 7.72
N GLN A 715 -17.48 15.04 7.00
CA GLN A 715 -16.52 14.36 6.16
C GLN A 715 -16.91 14.60 4.69
N SER A 716 -15.94 15.07 3.90
CA SER A 716 -16.13 15.32 2.47
C SER A 716 -15.02 14.64 1.69
N THR A 717 -15.32 14.16 0.50
CA THR A 717 -14.37 13.55 -0.43
C THR A 717 -14.18 14.41 -1.67
N LEU A 718 -13.01 14.31 -2.30
CA LEU A 718 -12.70 14.99 -3.55
C LEU A 718 -13.27 14.26 -4.78
N ASP A 719 -13.57 12.97 -4.64
CA ASP A 719 -14.10 12.15 -5.73
C ASP A 719 -15.60 12.36 -5.94
N GLN A 720 -15.99 12.61 -7.18
CA GLN A 720 -17.40 12.71 -7.57
C GLN A 720 -18.11 11.35 -7.63
N ARG A 721 -17.34 10.26 -7.72
CA ARG A 721 -17.85 8.87 -7.73
C ARG A 721 -17.32 8.14 -6.51
N ILE A 722 -18.22 7.95 -5.55
CA ILE A 722 -17.88 7.40 -4.24
C ILE A 722 -18.01 5.88 -4.26
N ARG A 723 -17.05 5.17 -3.67
CA ARG A 723 -17.11 3.71 -3.51
C ARG A 723 -18.03 3.35 -2.33
N LEU A 724 -18.69 2.21 -2.42
CA LEU A 724 -19.48 1.66 -1.29
C LEU A 724 -18.57 1.49 -0.05
N GLY A 725 -19.00 2.04 1.09
CA GLY A 725 -18.23 2.09 2.34
C GLY A 725 -17.33 3.31 2.53
N GLN A 726 -17.28 4.23 1.55
CA GLN A 726 -16.52 5.49 1.63
C GLN A 726 -17.44 6.72 1.53
N GLU A 727 -18.71 6.58 1.91
CA GLU A 727 -19.69 7.63 1.75
C GLU A 727 -19.43 8.84 2.68
N PRO A 728 -19.47 10.08 2.16
CA PRO A 728 -19.31 11.27 2.98
C PRO A 728 -20.49 11.42 3.93
N ILE A 729 -20.18 11.71 5.20
CA ILE A 729 -21.16 11.84 6.29
C ILE A 729 -21.13 13.23 6.92
N ARG A 730 -22.30 13.71 7.30
CA ARG A 730 -22.44 14.92 8.13
C ARG A 730 -23.29 14.60 9.35
N ASN A 731 -22.73 14.79 10.54
CA ASN A 731 -23.41 14.50 11.79
C ASN A 731 -23.48 15.76 12.64
N PHE A 732 -24.67 16.05 13.17
CA PHE A 732 -24.84 17.02 14.23
C PHE A 732 -25.22 16.29 15.52
N VAL A 733 -24.41 16.44 16.55
CA VAL A 733 -24.60 15.83 17.86
C VAL A 733 -24.80 16.93 18.88
N TRP A 734 -25.79 16.79 19.75
CA TRP A 734 -25.92 17.65 20.92
C TRP A 734 -26.28 16.84 22.15
N ASP A 735 -25.77 17.25 23.31
CA ASP A 735 -26.05 16.63 24.60
C ASP A 735 -26.34 17.65 25.69
N LEU A 736 -27.11 17.22 26.68
CA LEU A 736 -27.29 17.89 27.95
C LEU A 736 -26.87 16.92 29.05
N ASN A 737 -25.84 17.26 29.82
CA ASN A 737 -25.31 16.40 30.87
C ASN A 737 -25.23 17.14 32.21
N THR A 738 -25.35 16.39 33.31
CA THR A 738 -25.25 16.95 34.65
C THR A 738 -24.53 15.99 35.59
N SER A 739 -23.82 16.55 36.55
CA SER A 739 -23.17 15.81 37.63
C SER A 739 -23.33 16.60 38.92
N PHE A 740 -23.89 15.97 39.95
CA PHE A 740 -24.03 16.55 41.28
C PHE A 740 -23.41 15.61 42.32
N ASP A 741 -22.28 16.01 42.91
CA ASP A 741 -21.62 15.33 44.03
C ASP A 741 -22.17 15.88 45.36
N PHE A 742 -22.94 15.06 46.08
CA PHE A 742 -23.46 15.35 47.41
C PHE A 742 -22.65 14.58 48.46
N ARG A 743 -22.34 15.23 49.58
CA ARG A 743 -21.67 14.60 50.74
C ARG A 743 -22.60 14.56 51.94
N PRO A 744 -23.60 13.66 51.95
CA PRO A 744 -24.57 13.61 53.04
C PRO A 744 -23.98 12.95 54.28
N ASN A 745 -23.82 13.70 55.36
CA ASN A 745 -23.36 13.15 56.64
C ASN A 745 -24.34 12.12 57.24
N PHE A 746 -25.64 12.18 56.87
CA PHE A 746 -26.66 11.29 57.43
C PHE A 746 -26.41 9.81 57.11
N LEU A 747 -25.77 9.50 55.97
CA LEU A 747 -25.43 8.11 55.62
C LEU A 747 -24.30 7.59 56.50
N THR A 748 -23.23 8.37 56.68
CA THR A 748 -22.13 8.01 57.61
C THR A 748 -22.68 7.86 59.04
N SER A 749 -23.48 8.81 59.50
CA SER A 749 -24.11 8.74 60.83
C SER A 749 -25.09 7.58 61.00
N PHE A 750 -25.77 7.13 59.93
CA PHE A 750 -26.65 5.96 59.99
C PHE A 750 -25.84 4.66 60.16
N PHE A 751 -24.70 4.54 59.48
CA PHE A 751 -23.83 3.36 59.63
C PHE A 751 -23.07 3.36 60.96
N ASP A 752 -22.65 4.52 61.46
CA ASP A 752 -22.06 4.68 62.81
C ASP A 752 -23.02 4.32 63.95
N TRP A 753 -24.33 4.39 63.71
CA TRP A 753 -25.35 3.99 64.69
C TRP A 753 -25.42 2.46 64.86
N LEU A 754 -24.94 1.67 63.90
CA LEU A 754 -24.91 0.23 64.02
C LEU A 754 -23.77 -0.19 64.96
N PRO A 755 -24.03 -0.91 66.06
CA PRO A 755 -23.07 -1.18 67.14
C PRO A 755 -21.90 -2.12 66.76
N ILE A 756 -21.69 -2.38 65.48
CA ILE A 756 -20.71 -3.33 64.93
C ILE A 756 -19.73 -2.64 63.95
N VAL A 757 -19.96 -1.36 63.59
CA VAL A 757 -19.18 -0.64 62.58
C VAL A 757 -18.90 0.79 63.04
N GLU A 758 -17.64 1.21 63.02
CA GLU A 758 -17.24 2.63 63.16
C GLU A 758 -16.76 3.14 61.79
N THR A 759 -17.46 4.12 61.21
CA THR A 759 -17.18 4.69 59.89
C THR A 759 -16.71 6.15 59.98
N THR A 760 -15.41 6.37 59.84
CA THR A 760 -14.82 7.72 59.76
C THR A 760 -14.78 8.30 58.34
N ALA A 761 -15.14 7.50 57.33
CA ALA A 761 -15.10 7.90 55.93
C ALA A 761 -16.34 8.72 55.53
N GLU A 762 -16.12 9.85 54.83
CA GLU A 762 -17.21 10.68 54.30
C GLU A 762 -18.07 9.92 53.28
N SER A 763 -19.38 9.94 53.48
CA SER A 763 -20.35 9.45 52.50
C SER A 763 -20.38 10.33 51.27
N LYS A 764 -20.39 9.71 50.09
CA LYS A 764 -20.49 10.39 48.78
C LYS A 764 -21.68 9.84 48.00
N PHE A 765 -22.55 10.72 47.55
CA PHE A 765 -23.70 10.40 46.72
C PHE A 765 -23.62 11.22 45.44
N LYS A 766 -23.37 10.56 44.31
CA LYS A 766 -23.17 11.21 43.02
C LYS A 766 -24.36 10.92 42.11
N VAL A 767 -25.03 11.97 41.66
CA VAL A 767 -26.12 11.88 40.67
C VAL A 767 -25.59 12.37 39.33
N GLU A 768 -25.78 11.56 38.29
CA GLU A 768 -25.43 11.92 36.92
C GLU A 768 -26.61 11.62 36.00
N ALA A 769 -26.91 12.55 35.10
CA ALA A 769 -27.89 12.35 34.04
C ALA A 769 -27.35 12.93 32.74
N GLU A 770 -27.67 12.29 31.63
CA GLU A 770 -27.23 12.69 30.30
C GLU A 770 -28.34 12.37 29.30
N TYR A 771 -28.62 13.32 28.42
CA TYR A 771 -29.50 13.15 27.27
C TYR A 771 -28.73 13.62 26.03
N ALA A 772 -28.63 12.78 25.02
CA ALA A 772 -27.91 13.07 23.79
C ALA A 772 -28.75 12.70 22.57
N GLN A 773 -28.62 13.49 21.51
CA GLN A 773 -29.26 13.21 20.22
C GLN A 773 -28.23 13.40 19.10
N VAL A 774 -28.27 12.45 18.15
CA VAL A 774 -27.49 12.50 16.91
C VAL A 774 -28.45 12.68 15.75
N ASN A 775 -28.21 13.69 14.93
CA ASN A 775 -28.89 13.91 13.65
C ASN A 775 -27.90 13.57 12.53
N PRO A 776 -27.91 12.34 12.01
CA PRO A 776 -27.03 11.94 10.92
C PRO A 776 -27.59 12.36 9.57
N ASN A 777 -26.70 12.71 8.64
CA ASN A 777 -27.00 12.95 7.24
C ASN A 777 -25.96 12.20 6.38
N PRO A 778 -26.28 10.96 5.94
CA PRO A 778 -25.40 10.16 5.09
C PRO A 778 -25.46 10.62 3.62
N ASN A 779 -24.39 10.37 2.86
CA ASN A 779 -24.28 10.57 1.41
C ASN A 779 -24.44 12.03 0.94
N THR A 780 -23.59 12.94 1.44
CA THR A 780 -23.72 14.41 1.23
C THR A 780 -22.65 15.11 0.41
#